data_AF-A0A3M1G9N8-F1
#
_entry.id   AF-A0A3M1G9N8-F1
#
_cell.length_a   1.000
_cell.length_b   1.000
_cell.length_c   1.000
_cell.angle_alpha   90.00
_cell.angle_beta   90.00
_cell.angle_gamma   90.00
#
_symmetry.space_group_name_H-M   'P 1'
#
loop_
_entity.id
_entity.type
_entity.pdbx_description
1 polymer ?
#
loop_
_entity_poly.entity_id
_entity_poly.type
_entity_poly.pdbx_seq_one_letter_code
_entity_poly.pdbx_strand_id
1 'polypeptide(L)'
;MSSQIEQPPEVDGTSPPWSATTKAIVAVTALVLTGLILWVFRGLLQQLVLAGLLAYVLHPLITLVDERTPLKRGQVVLLVYGTLALLVLATLSLIGVTTFQQAVELYRRLPGWFEQAVSLVETLPERLPDTLSLGPLAIPTDRLIPQLPGWEELVTQALSLLQPIFSRGGSLAAGVVGATVSVVGQIFLVFVISIYIANDIPRFGSLISDLAQQPGYRADAERLMARISQVWAAYLRGQVILALIIFVFVSMVLGGLRVDNALGLGLLSGAMEFLPIIGPLIGAGAAILVALFQSPTPFGLSPWEYALMVTIAMALIQQIENNLLVPRIVGQALDLHPLLVMVSVIMGASLAGLLGAVLAAPVVASLKILGVYAWRKMLDLPPFPASGGQDDKVLETQGDRETRRQGDGGTTGPVNQSSSQPISQSPISNTHEPIFNPQSSRGTTMTDLYPLLFEPVYKDYIWGGRNLERVLGRALPPGIIAESWEIAAHPNGQSTVANGPLAGKTLAQLQEMLGERLVGSNSRRALDLGKFPLLIKLLDANRWLSVQVHPDDDYALAHEGEFGKTEMWVVLHAEPGAELIYGLRRGADRAAFTQAVAEGRVEELLHRIPVQAGDVIFVPAGAVHALGPGIIVAEIQQNSDTTYRIYDWGRLGHDGKPRPLHVESALEVIDWTLVEPQASRPTPLPGDGPGVAREELARCAYFLTQRLRLEPGAVLQDRCAGDTFQIWGVLDGAVDISWSGGEERLTAVAWTLLPADLGPFQITAQAESTLL
;
A
#
# COMPACT_ATOMS: atom_id res chain seq x y z
N MET A 1 -53.12 -9.67 -13.23
CA MET A 1 -52.71 -8.57 -12.33
C MET A 1 -51.19 -8.55 -12.35
N SER A 2 -50.64 -7.58 -13.06
CA SER A 2 -49.21 -7.42 -13.28
C SER A 2 -48.56 -6.95 -11.98
N SER A 3 -47.74 -7.78 -11.32
CA SER A 3 -46.78 -7.29 -10.34
C SER A 3 -45.49 -6.98 -11.09
N GLN A 4 -45.29 -5.69 -11.38
CA GLN A 4 -43.99 -5.17 -11.79
C GLN A 4 -42.97 -5.61 -10.74
N ILE A 5 -41.96 -6.37 -11.18
CA ILE A 5 -40.75 -6.58 -10.39
C ILE A 5 -40.02 -5.24 -10.46
N GLU A 6 -40.15 -4.44 -9.41
CA GLU A 6 -39.27 -3.30 -9.17
C GLU A 6 -37.83 -3.80 -9.20
N GLN A 7 -37.06 -3.25 -10.14
CA GLN A 7 -35.61 -3.34 -10.08
C GLN A 7 -35.15 -2.75 -8.74
N PRO A 8 -34.15 -3.33 -8.06
CA PRO A 8 -33.56 -2.66 -6.90
C PRO A 8 -33.10 -1.26 -7.35
N PRO A 9 -33.39 -0.21 -6.58
CA PRO A 9 -33.07 1.15 -6.99
C PRO A 9 -31.56 1.27 -7.18
N GLU A 10 -31.15 1.94 -8.27
CA GLU A 10 -29.80 2.51 -8.38
C GLU A 10 -29.49 3.23 -7.07
N VAL A 11 -28.42 2.82 -6.39
CA VAL A 11 -27.98 3.45 -5.14
C VAL A 11 -27.33 4.78 -5.51
N ASP A 12 -28.19 5.78 -5.69
CA ASP A 12 -27.82 7.18 -5.81
C ASP A 12 -27.08 7.61 -4.54
N GLY A 13 -25.97 8.33 -4.74
CA GLY A 13 -25.05 8.79 -3.69
C GLY A 13 -25.61 9.87 -2.77
N THR A 14 -26.71 9.62 -2.08
CA THR A 14 -27.37 10.61 -1.21
C THR A 14 -27.42 10.14 0.24
N SER A 15 -26.27 9.92 0.87
CA SER A 15 -26.24 9.85 2.33
C SER A 15 -26.43 11.28 2.88
N PRO A 16 -27.56 11.58 3.57
CA PRO A 16 -27.91 12.97 3.87
C PRO A 16 -26.89 13.62 4.81
N PRO A 17 -26.62 14.94 4.66
CA PRO A 17 -25.72 15.66 5.55
C PRO A 17 -26.29 15.66 6.97
N TRP A 18 -25.41 15.57 7.97
CA TRP A 18 -25.84 15.62 9.37
C TRP A 18 -26.27 17.05 9.72
N SER A 19 -27.45 17.21 10.33
CA SER A 19 -27.81 18.49 10.94
C SER A 19 -26.79 18.86 12.03
N ALA A 20 -26.59 20.15 12.33
CA ALA A 20 -25.68 20.56 13.41
C ALA A 20 -26.02 19.91 14.76
N THR A 21 -27.31 19.71 15.03
CA THR A 21 -27.82 18.98 16.20
C THR A 21 -27.46 17.50 16.15
N THR A 22 -27.58 16.87 14.98
CA THR A 22 -27.14 15.47 14.76
C THR A 22 -25.63 15.34 14.94
N LYS A 23 -24.82 16.26 14.39
CA LYS A 23 -23.35 16.30 14.57
C LYS A 23 -22.99 16.37 16.06
N ALA A 24 -23.64 17.25 16.82
CA ALA A 24 -23.41 17.40 18.26
C ALA A 24 -23.88 16.19 19.08
N ILE A 25 -25.06 15.65 18.81
CA ILE A 25 -25.59 14.47 19.50
C ILE A 25 -24.70 13.26 19.22
N VAL A 26 -24.36 13.00 17.96
CA VAL A 26 -23.50 11.86 17.59
C VAL A 26 -22.12 11.98 18.25
N ALA A 27 -21.49 13.16 18.23
CA ALA A 27 -20.20 13.36 18.87
C ALA A 27 -20.25 13.14 20.39
N VAL A 28 -21.25 13.71 21.07
CA VAL A 28 -21.40 13.57 22.54
C VAL A 28 -21.80 12.15 22.91
N THR A 29 -22.75 11.53 22.20
CA THR A 29 -23.20 10.16 22.45
C THR A 29 -22.09 9.15 22.17
N ALA A 30 -21.31 9.32 21.10
CA ALA A 30 -20.15 8.46 20.81
C ALA A 30 -19.09 8.59 21.90
N LEU A 31 -18.79 9.82 22.36
CA LEU A 31 -17.84 10.05 23.45
C LEU A 31 -18.30 9.40 24.77
N VAL A 32 -19.57 9.58 25.13
CA VAL A 32 -20.16 9.05 26.37
C VAL A 32 -20.27 7.52 26.32
N LEU A 33 -20.73 6.94 25.20
CA LEU A 33 -20.79 5.48 25.03
C LEU A 33 -19.40 4.86 25.04
N THR A 34 -18.42 5.46 24.35
CA THR A 34 -17.04 4.98 24.37
C THR A 34 -16.47 5.02 25.79
N GLY A 35 -16.65 6.15 26.50
CA GLY A 35 -16.22 6.29 27.90
C GLY A 35 -16.92 5.30 28.84
N LEU A 36 -18.22 5.08 28.68
CA LEU A 36 -19.02 4.16 29.48
C LEU A 36 -18.62 2.69 29.22
N ILE A 37 -18.44 2.31 27.95
CA ILE A 37 -18.00 0.96 27.58
C ILE A 37 -16.61 0.68 28.15
N LEU A 38 -15.68 1.62 27.99
CA LEU A 38 -14.34 1.51 28.56
C LEU A 38 -14.38 1.42 30.09
N TRP A 39 -15.26 2.18 30.76
CA TRP A 39 -15.36 2.17 32.22
C TRP A 39 -16.00 0.88 32.77
N VAL A 40 -17.16 0.47 32.20
CA VAL A 40 -17.93 -0.69 32.66
C VAL A 40 -17.22 -1.99 32.32
N PHE A 41 -16.70 -2.11 31.10
CA PHE A 41 -16.18 -3.38 30.59
C PHE A 41 -14.66 -3.51 30.65
N ARG A 42 -13.91 -2.59 31.26
CA ARG A 42 -12.43 -2.67 31.33
C ARG A 42 -11.87 -4.04 31.75
N GLY A 43 -12.54 -4.73 32.67
CA GLY A 43 -12.11 -6.04 33.17
C GLY A 43 -12.46 -7.22 32.24
N LEU A 44 -13.46 -7.07 31.38
CA LEU A 44 -13.93 -8.11 30.45
C LEU A 44 -13.54 -7.83 28.99
N LEU A 45 -13.15 -6.58 28.68
CA LEU A 45 -12.83 -6.13 27.33
C LEU A 45 -11.72 -6.97 26.72
N GLN A 46 -10.68 -7.28 27.50
CA GLN A 46 -9.58 -8.12 27.03
C GLN A 46 -10.06 -9.52 26.60
N GLN A 47 -10.94 -10.14 27.40
CA GLN A 47 -11.48 -11.47 27.12
C GLN A 47 -12.43 -11.47 25.91
N LEU A 48 -13.27 -10.44 25.81
CA LEU A 48 -14.21 -10.29 24.70
C LEU A 48 -13.48 -10.03 23.37
N VAL A 49 -12.47 -9.18 23.39
CA VAL A 49 -11.64 -8.89 22.22
C VAL A 49 -10.86 -10.14 21.79
N LEU A 50 -10.25 -10.87 22.73
CA LEU A 50 -9.58 -12.15 22.43
C LEU A 50 -10.56 -13.19 21.86
N ALA A 51 -11.77 -13.26 22.41
CA ALA A 51 -12.80 -14.18 21.95
C ALA A 51 -13.28 -13.84 20.54
N GLY A 52 -13.50 -12.54 20.25
CA GLY A 52 -13.84 -12.05 18.93
C GLY A 52 -12.72 -12.30 17.91
N LEU A 53 -11.47 -12.06 18.31
CA LEU A 53 -10.29 -12.33 17.48
C LEU A 53 -10.18 -13.80 17.13
N LEU A 54 -10.30 -14.68 18.13
CA LEU A 54 -10.25 -16.13 17.94
C LEU A 54 -11.39 -16.60 17.03
N ALA A 55 -12.59 -16.07 17.21
CA ALA A 55 -13.75 -16.40 16.37
C ALA A 55 -13.52 -15.96 14.91
N TYR A 56 -12.94 -14.78 14.73
CA TYR A 56 -12.61 -14.26 13.42
C TYR A 56 -11.51 -15.07 12.72
N VAL A 57 -10.42 -15.40 13.43
CA VAL A 57 -9.29 -16.19 12.88
C VAL A 57 -9.74 -17.60 12.50
N LEU A 58 -10.63 -18.22 13.28
CA LEU A 58 -11.16 -19.55 12.98
C LEU A 58 -12.27 -19.55 11.94
N HIS A 59 -12.88 -18.40 11.64
CA HIS A 59 -14.00 -18.30 10.72
C HIS A 59 -13.72 -18.92 9.34
N PRO A 60 -12.59 -18.66 8.66
CA PRO A 60 -12.30 -19.29 7.37
C PRO A 60 -12.23 -20.81 7.44
N LEU A 61 -11.68 -21.36 8.53
CA LEU A 61 -11.59 -22.81 8.74
C LEU A 61 -12.97 -23.41 9.03
N ILE A 62 -13.78 -22.72 9.83
CA ILE A 62 -15.17 -23.11 10.10
C ILE A 62 -15.96 -23.15 8.79
N THR A 63 -15.89 -22.09 7.98
CA THR A 63 -16.57 -22.03 6.68
C THR A 63 -16.06 -23.10 5.71
N LEU A 64 -14.75 -23.36 5.67
CA LEU A 64 -14.17 -24.42 4.85
C LEU A 64 -14.71 -25.81 5.18
N VAL A 65 -14.87 -26.11 6.48
CA VAL A 65 -15.41 -27.39 6.94
C VAL A 65 -16.93 -27.44 6.77
N ASP A 66 -17.62 -26.33 7.02
CA ASP A 66 -19.07 -26.17 6.82
C ASP A 66 -19.47 -26.38 5.34
N GLU A 67 -18.68 -25.87 4.40
CA GLU A 67 -18.91 -26.04 2.97
C GLU A 67 -18.56 -27.45 2.45
N ARG A 68 -17.62 -28.15 3.09
CA ARG A 68 -17.11 -29.46 2.66
C ARG A 68 -17.74 -30.64 3.40
N THR A 69 -18.59 -30.40 4.39
CA THR A 69 -19.21 -31.46 5.20
C THR A 69 -20.71 -31.24 5.32
N PRO A 70 -21.51 -32.31 5.53
CA PRO A 70 -22.97 -32.19 5.73
C PRO A 70 -23.35 -31.78 7.17
N LEU A 71 -22.38 -31.37 8.00
CA LEU A 71 -22.60 -31.05 9.40
C LEU A 71 -23.34 -29.72 9.54
N LYS A 72 -24.16 -29.58 10.60
CA LYS A 72 -24.75 -28.28 10.93
C LYS A 72 -23.67 -27.35 11.45
N ARG A 73 -23.73 -26.05 11.13
CA ARG A 73 -22.75 -25.03 11.57
C ARG A 73 -22.33 -25.15 13.03
N GLY A 74 -23.27 -25.33 13.96
CA GLY A 74 -22.94 -25.50 15.39
C GLY A 74 -22.07 -26.73 15.70
N GLN A 75 -22.23 -27.82 14.94
CA GLN A 75 -21.39 -29.02 15.04
C GLN A 75 -20.00 -28.77 14.45
N VAL A 76 -19.91 -28.02 13.34
CA VAL A 76 -18.63 -27.63 12.73
C VAL A 76 -17.84 -26.73 13.68
N VAL A 77 -18.49 -25.72 14.27
CA VAL A 77 -17.90 -24.86 15.30
C VAL A 77 -17.39 -25.71 16.46
N LEU A 78 -18.21 -26.61 17.00
CA LEU A 78 -17.80 -27.48 18.10
C LEU A 78 -16.61 -28.38 17.74
N LEU A 79 -16.57 -28.92 16.51
CA LEU A 79 -15.47 -29.75 16.02
C LEU A 79 -14.16 -28.95 15.92
N VAL A 80 -14.20 -27.78 15.30
CA VAL A 80 -13.02 -26.92 15.12
C VAL A 80 -12.48 -26.44 16.46
N TYR A 81 -13.35 -25.91 17.33
CA TYR A 81 -12.95 -25.46 18.67
C TYR A 81 -12.53 -26.62 19.56
N GLY A 82 -13.18 -27.78 19.47
CA GLY A 82 -12.78 -28.98 20.20
C GLY A 82 -11.38 -29.46 19.82
N THR A 83 -11.09 -29.47 18.51
CA THR A 83 -9.75 -29.82 17.99
C THR A 83 -8.70 -28.83 18.47
N LEU A 84 -8.99 -27.53 18.39
CA LEU A 84 -8.07 -26.50 18.88
C LEU A 84 -7.87 -26.59 20.40
N ALA A 85 -8.94 -26.83 21.17
CA ALA A 85 -8.84 -27.00 22.62
C ALA A 85 -7.96 -28.20 22.99
N LEU A 86 -8.11 -29.32 22.28
CA LEU A 86 -7.23 -30.49 22.46
C LEU A 86 -5.77 -30.16 22.13
N LEU A 87 -5.51 -29.43 21.03
CA LEU A 87 -4.16 -29.02 20.65
C LEU A 87 -3.53 -28.09 21.70
N VAL A 88 -4.29 -27.11 22.19
CA VAL A 88 -3.85 -26.18 23.24
C VAL A 88 -3.58 -26.95 24.54
N LEU A 89 -4.48 -27.85 24.96
CA LEU A 89 -4.28 -28.68 26.15
C LEU A 89 -3.06 -29.60 26.02
N ALA A 90 -2.84 -30.21 24.86
CA ALA A 90 -1.66 -31.03 24.59
C ALA A 90 -0.37 -30.20 24.66
N THR A 91 -0.38 -29.01 24.06
CA THR A 91 0.76 -28.08 24.06
C THR A 91 1.06 -27.56 25.47
N LEU A 92 0.04 -27.12 26.21
CA LEU A 92 0.18 -26.67 27.60
C LEU A 92 0.63 -27.81 28.52
N SER A 93 0.21 -29.04 28.27
CA SER A 93 0.68 -30.20 29.04
C SER A 93 2.14 -30.51 28.74
N LEU A 94 2.55 -30.48 27.46
CA LEU A 94 3.93 -30.73 27.06
C LEU A 94 4.87 -29.66 27.62
N ILE A 95 4.57 -28.39 27.37
CA ILE A 95 5.36 -27.24 27.85
C ILE A 95 5.29 -27.14 29.37
N GLY A 96 4.10 -27.30 29.95
CA GLY A 96 3.89 -27.20 31.39
C GLY A 96 4.70 -28.23 32.16
N VAL A 97 4.70 -29.48 31.70
CA VAL A 97 5.52 -30.55 32.31
C VAL A 97 7.01 -30.28 32.13
N THR A 98 7.47 -29.89 30.94
CA THR A 98 8.90 -29.62 30.72
C THR A 98 9.39 -28.41 31.51
N THR A 99 8.64 -27.31 31.49
CA THR A 99 8.98 -26.08 32.22
C THR A 99 8.91 -26.31 33.72
N PHE A 100 7.92 -27.07 34.21
CA PHE A 100 7.83 -27.44 35.62
C PHE A 100 9.02 -28.31 36.04
N GLN A 101 9.38 -29.32 35.24
CA GLN A 101 10.55 -30.16 35.50
C GLN A 101 11.84 -29.34 35.51
N GLN A 102 12.02 -28.42 34.55
CA GLN A 102 13.18 -27.52 34.49
C GLN A 102 13.22 -26.55 35.67
N ALA A 103 12.08 -26.00 36.09
CA ALA A 103 11.99 -25.12 37.26
C ALA A 103 12.29 -25.88 38.56
N VAL A 104 11.79 -27.10 38.70
CA VAL A 104 12.09 -27.98 39.84
C VAL A 104 13.57 -28.38 39.84
N GLU A 105 14.16 -28.67 38.68
CA GLU A 105 15.58 -29.02 38.57
C GLU A 105 16.48 -27.82 38.86
N LEU A 106 16.14 -26.63 38.35
CA LEU A 106 16.80 -25.37 38.71
C LEU A 106 16.73 -25.15 40.22
N TYR A 107 15.56 -25.33 40.82
CA TYR A 107 15.38 -25.22 42.28
C TYR A 107 16.22 -26.26 43.04
N ARG A 108 16.33 -27.50 42.55
CA ARG A 108 17.16 -28.55 43.16
C ARG A 108 18.66 -28.26 43.06
N ARG A 109 19.10 -27.64 41.96
CA ARG A 109 20.53 -27.29 41.73
C ARG A 109 20.95 -25.97 42.36
N LEU A 110 20.00 -25.07 42.61
CA LEU A 110 20.24 -23.74 43.17
C LEU A 110 21.05 -23.78 44.48
N PRO A 111 20.71 -24.64 45.46
CA PRO A 111 21.50 -24.79 46.69
C PRO A 111 22.96 -25.21 46.40
N GLY A 112 23.18 -26.13 45.47
CA GLY A 112 24.52 -26.58 45.11
C GLY A 112 25.37 -25.50 44.42
N TRP A 113 24.78 -24.70 43.53
CA TRP A 113 25.48 -23.52 42.96
C TRP A 113 25.77 -22.46 44.01
N PHE A 114 24.86 -22.30 44.96
CA PHE A 114 25.06 -21.39 46.07
C PHE A 114 26.19 -21.86 46.98
N GLU A 115 26.24 -23.14 47.34
CA GLU A 115 27.37 -23.74 48.07
C GLU A 115 28.69 -23.61 47.28
N GLN A 116 28.66 -23.77 45.95
CA GLN A 116 29.83 -23.54 45.09
C GLN A 116 30.26 -22.07 45.06
N ALA A 117 29.31 -21.13 45.00
CA ALA A 117 29.61 -19.71 45.04
C ALA A 117 30.15 -19.27 46.41
N VAL A 118 29.54 -19.74 47.49
CA VAL A 118 30.00 -19.51 48.87
C VAL A 118 31.39 -20.11 49.08
N SER A 119 31.63 -21.35 48.67
CA SER A 119 32.95 -21.98 48.81
C SER A 119 34.02 -21.32 47.92
N LEU A 120 33.67 -20.81 46.73
CA LEU A 120 34.59 -19.98 45.92
C LEU A 120 34.96 -18.69 46.63
N VAL A 121 34.00 -18.05 47.31
CA VAL A 121 34.20 -16.83 48.09
C VAL A 121 35.01 -17.11 49.37
N GLU A 122 34.78 -18.24 50.03
CA GLU A 122 35.50 -18.69 51.23
C GLU A 122 36.94 -19.14 50.94
N THR A 123 37.17 -19.78 49.79
CA THR A 123 38.50 -20.26 49.36
C THR A 123 39.28 -19.23 48.52
N LEU A 124 38.65 -18.12 48.15
CA LEU A 124 39.29 -17.01 47.44
C LEU A 124 40.57 -16.50 48.15
N PRO A 125 40.59 -16.33 49.50
CA PRO A 125 41.78 -15.90 50.23
C PRO A 125 42.94 -16.90 50.14
N GLU A 126 42.64 -18.21 50.06
CA GLU A 126 43.63 -19.28 49.97
C GLU A 126 44.16 -19.46 48.53
N ARG A 127 43.39 -19.03 47.53
CA ARG A 127 43.72 -19.14 46.10
C ARG A 127 44.43 -17.91 45.54
N LEU A 128 44.49 -16.82 46.30
CA LEU A 128 45.21 -15.62 45.92
C LEU A 128 46.70 -15.81 46.27
N PRO A 129 47.64 -15.62 45.31
CA PRO A 129 49.07 -15.69 45.60
C PRO A 129 49.46 -14.61 46.62
N ASP A 130 50.44 -14.87 47.51
CA ASP A 130 50.84 -13.97 48.62
C ASP A 130 51.17 -12.53 48.17
N THR A 131 51.49 -12.33 46.89
CA THR A 131 51.68 -11.01 46.27
C THR A 131 51.07 -11.00 44.87
N LEU A 132 50.17 -10.06 44.61
CA LEU A 132 49.70 -9.74 43.26
C LEU A 132 50.70 -8.79 42.60
N SER A 133 51.43 -9.26 41.60
CA SER A 133 52.31 -8.40 40.79
C SER A 133 51.57 -7.84 39.57
N LEU A 134 51.29 -6.54 39.61
CA LEU A 134 50.82 -5.78 38.45
C LEU A 134 52.00 -4.94 37.95
N GLY A 135 52.86 -5.58 37.15
CA GLY A 135 54.11 -4.96 36.69
C GLY A 135 55.07 -4.67 37.85
N PRO A 136 55.68 -3.48 37.97
CA PRO A 136 56.63 -3.16 39.05
C PRO A 136 55.96 -2.98 40.43
N LEU A 137 54.62 -3.00 40.50
CA LEU A 137 53.90 -2.94 41.77
C LEU A 137 53.63 -4.36 42.27
N ALA A 138 54.29 -4.76 43.35
CA ALA A 138 53.95 -5.94 44.12
C ALA A 138 53.03 -5.53 45.27
N ILE A 139 51.76 -5.90 45.22
CA ILE A 139 50.80 -5.64 46.30
C ILE A 139 50.67 -6.92 47.13
N PRO A 140 51.07 -6.91 48.42
CA PRO A 140 50.89 -8.03 49.33
C PRO A 140 49.40 -8.33 49.52
N THR A 141 48.99 -9.54 49.20
CA THR A 141 47.58 -9.95 49.11
C THR A 141 47.01 -10.32 50.49
N ASP A 142 47.91 -10.65 51.43
CA ASP A 142 47.67 -10.82 52.86
C ASP A 142 47.11 -9.56 53.55
N ARG A 143 47.29 -8.37 52.95
CA ARG A 143 46.77 -7.10 53.49
C ARG A 143 45.47 -6.61 52.85
N LEU A 144 45.05 -7.17 51.72
CA LEU A 144 43.88 -6.69 50.95
C LEU A 144 42.55 -7.29 51.42
N ILE A 145 42.56 -8.55 51.87
CA ILE A 145 41.33 -9.32 52.14
C ILE A 145 40.92 -9.30 53.62
N PRO A 146 41.85 -9.47 54.61
CA PRO A 146 41.47 -9.48 56.03
C PRO A 146 41.16 -8.09 56.62
N GLN A 147 41.47 -7.01 55.91
CA GLN A 147 41.25 -5.63 56.38
C GLN A 147 39.94 -4.99 55.91
N LEU A 148 39.10 -5.68 55.14
CA LEU A 148 37.72 -5.25 54.91
C LEU A 148 36.91 -5.59 56.16
N PRO A 149 36.64 -4.63 57.06
CA PRO A 149 35.87 -4.92 58.26
C PRO A 149 34.45 -5.30 57.80
N GLY A 150 34.00 -6.49 58.17
CA GLY A 150 32.66 -6.97 57.82
C GLY A 150 32.56 -7.76 56.52
N TRP A 151 33.64 -8.34 55.96
CA TRP A 151 33.51 -9.28 54.84
C TRP A 151 32.56 -10.45 55.16
N GLU A 152 32.72 -11.07 56.33
CA GLU A 152 31.77 -12.09 56.82
C GLU A 152 30.35 -11.54 56.98
N GLU A 153 30.22 -10.28 57.40
CA GLU A 153 28.93 -9.59 57.58
C GLU A 153 28.27 -9.24 56.23
N LEU A 154 29.06 -8.89 55.22
CA LEU A 154 28.62 -8.56 53.85
C LEU A 154 28.20 -9.84 53.11
N VAL A 155 28.94 -10.93 53.31
CA VAL A 155 28.54 -12.27 52.87
C VAL A 155 27.24 -12.64 53.56
N THR A 156 27.15 -12.67 54.90
CA THR A 156 25.91 -13.04 55.60
C THR A 156 24.71 -12.13 55.27
N GLN A 157 24.90 -10.82 55.06
CA GLN A 157 23.86 -9.92 54.57
C GLN A 157 23.40 -10.30 53.15
N ALA A 158 24.33 -10.58 52.23
CA ALA A 158 23.98 -11.07 50.90
C ALA A 158 23.23 -12.42 50.93
N LEU A 159 23.63 -13.35 51.81
CA LEU A 159 22.93 -14.62 52.01
C LEU A 159 21.52 -14.39 52.59
N SER A 160 21.35 -13.42 53.50
CA SER A 160 20.07 -13.07 54.10
C SER A 160 19.08 -12.45 53.11
N LEU A 161 19.57 -11.75 52.07
CA LEU A 161 18.75 -11.23 50.97
C LEU A 161 18.24 -12.34 50.04
N LEU A 162 18.95 -13.46 49.96
CA LEU A 162 18.59 -14.61 49.13
C LEU A 162 17.74 -15.65 49.91
N GLN A 163 17.84 -15.69 51.24
CA GLN A 163 17.05 -16.57 52.11
C GLN A 163 15.52 -16.55 51.87
N PRO A 164 14.87 -15.41 51.56
CA PRO A 164 13.45 -15.36 51.18
C PRO A 164 13.14 -16.11 49.88
N ILE A 165 14.08 -16.18 48.94
CA ILE A 165 13.93 -16.90 47.67
C ILE A 165 13.94 -18.41 47.92
N PHE A 166 14.83 -18.87 48.82
CA PHE A 166 14.94 -20.28 49.20
C PHE A 166 13.75 -20.79 50.03
N SER A 167 13.30 -20.00 51.02
CA SER A 167 12.18 -20.36 51.91
C SER A 167 10.80 -20.28 51.25
N ARG A 168 10.68 -19.54 50.13
CA ARG A 168 9.47 -19.47 49.30
C ARG A 168 9.40 -20.53 48.20
N GLY A 169 10.30 -21.52 48.16
CA GLY A 169 10.27 -22.59 47.14
C GLY A 169 8.92 -23.31 47.04
N GLY A 170 8.27 -23.57 48.18
CA GLY A 170 6.91 -24.16 48.20
C GLY A 170 5.81 -23.21 47.71
N SER A 171 5.95 -21.89 47.93
CA SER A 171 4.99 -20.90 47.43
C SER A 171 5.22 -20.53 45.96
N LEU A 172 6.43 -20.73 45.41
CA LEU A 172 6.69 -20.66 43.98
C LEU A 172 5.97 -21.79 43.24
N ALA A 173 6.06 -23.03 43.72
CA ALA A 173 5.32 -24.15 43.14
C ALA A 173 3.80 -23.92 43.20
N ALA A 174 3.27 -23.50 44.36
CA ALA A 174 1.85 -23.14 44.50
C ALA A 174 1.45 -21.93 43.63
N GLY A 175 2.35 -20.95 43.47
CA GLY A 175 2.16 -19.78 42.60
C GLY A 175 2.12 -20.14 41.12
N VAL A 176 2.99 -21.06 40.67
CA VAL A 176 2.97 -21.58 39.29
C VAL A 176 1.69 -22.37 39.02
N VAL A 177 1.25 -23.22 39.97
CA VAL A 177 -0.03 -23.94 39.84
C VAL A 177 -1.20 -22.96 39.81
N GLY A 178 -1.25 -21.97 40.71
CA GLY A 178 -2.30 -20.95 40.75
C GLY A 178 -2.34 -20.09 39.49
N ALA A 179 -1.18 -19.69 38.97
CA ALA A 179 -1.06 -18.96 37.71
C ALA A 179 -1.52 -19.82 36.52
N THR A 180 -1.15 -21.11 36.50
CA THR A 180 -1.58 -22.06 35.45
C THR A 180 -3.09 -22.23 35.45
N VAL A 181 -3.70 -22.46 36.62
CA VAL A 181 -5.16 -22.59 36.76
C VAL A 181 -5.87 -21.31 36.31
N SER A 182 -5.35 -20.14 36.69
CA SER A 182 -5.89 -18.84 36.27
C SER A 182 -5.84 -18.66 34.74
N VAL A 183 -4.68 -18.95 34.12
CA VAL A 183 -4.50 -18.86 32.66
C VAL A 183 -5.42 -19.84 31.94
N VAL A 184 -5.52 -21.09 32.40
CA VAL A 184 -6.43 -22.08 31.82
C VAL A 184 -7.87 -21.63 31.94
N GLY A 185 -8.28 -21.08 33.09
CA GLY A 185 -9.61 -20.52 33.30
C GLY A 185 -9.92 -19.35 32.36
N GLN A 186 -8.95 -18.47 32.13
CA GLN A 186 -9.07 -17.35 31.17
C GLN A 186 -9.18 -17.85 29.73
N ILE A 187 -8.34 -18.79 29.32
CA ILE A 187 -8.40 -19.42 27.98
C ILE A 187 -9.75 -20.10 27.79
N PHE A 188 -10.22 -20.85 28.78
CA PHE A 188 -11.52 -21.51 28.75
C PHE A 188 -12.66 -20.50 28.56
N LEU A 189 -12.67 -19.40 29.32
CA LEU A 189 -13.69 -18.37 29.19
C LEU A 189 -13.64 -17.69 27.81
N VAL A 190 -12.45 -17.37 27.30
CA VAL A 190 -12.26 -16.84 25.94
C VAL A 190 -12.81 -17.82 24.91
N PHE A 191 -12.52 -19.12 25.03
CA PHE A 191 -13.05 -20.16 24.14
C PHE A 191 -14.57 -20.20 24.17
N VAL A 192 -15.18 -20.21 25.35
CA VAL A 192 -16.64 -20.24 25.50
C VAL A 192 -17.27 -19.03 24.82
N ILE A 193 -16.80 -17.81 25.14
CA ILE A 193 -17.31 -16.58 24.52
C ILE A 193 -17.11 -16.61 23.00
N SER A 194 -15.95 -17.10 22.55
CA SER A 194 -15.59 -17.18 21.14
C SER A 194 -16.49 -18.13 20.36
N ILE A 195 -16.89 -19.27 20.95
CA ILE A 195 -17.84 -20.21 20.35
C ILE A 195 -19.20 -19.54 20.10
N TYR A 196 -19.71 -18.78 21.08
CA TYR A 196 -20.96 -18.03 20.91
C TYR A 196 -20.84 -17.01 19.78
N ILE A 197 -19.76 -16.22 19.76
CA ILE A 197 -19.50 -15.24 18.70
C ILE A 197 -19.38 -15.92 17.33
N ALA A 198 -18.62 -17.01 17.21
CA ALA A 198 -18.41 -17.72 15.93
C ALA A 198 -19.70 -18.33 15.37
N ASN A 199 -20.59 -18.78 16.26
CA ASN A 199 -21.89 -19.30 15.87
C ASN A 199 -22.84 -18.19 15.39
N ASP A 200 -22.84 -17.03 16.05
CA ASP A 200 -23.72 -15.89 15.75
C ASP A 200 -23.11 -14.84 14.80
N ILE A 201 -21.86 -14.99 14.35
CA ILE A 201 -21.19 -14.02 13.46
C ILE A 201 -21.99 -13.65 12.20
N PRO A 202 -22.73 -14.56 11.52
CA PRO A 202 -23.55 -14.18 10.35
C PRO A 202 -24.73 -13.27 10.73
N ARG A 203 -25.22 -13.36 11.97
CA ARG A 203 -26.33 -12.54 12.48
C ARG A 203 -25.89 -11.13 12.89
N PHE A 204 -24.62 -10.95 13.27
CA PHE A 204 -24.09 -9.63 13.63
C PHE A 204 -24.05 -8.68 12.43
N GLY A 205 -23.74 -9.20 11.23
CA GLY A 205 -23.77 -8.42 9.98
C GLY A 205 -25.16 -7.85 9.70
N SER A 206 -26.19 -8.70 9.77
CA SER A 206 -27.58 -8.28 9.54
C SER A 206 -28.08 -7.30 10.62
N LEU A 207 -27.70 -7.49 11.88
CA LEU A 207 -28.09 -6.57 12.96
C LEU A 207 -27.59 -5.14 12.74
N ILE A 208 -26.34 -4.97 12.31
CA ILE A 208 -25.78 -3.64 12.04
C ILE A 208 -26.46 -3.00 10.82
N SER A 209 -26.72 -3.77 9.76
CA SER A 209 -27.45 -3.27 8.59
C SER A 209 -28.91 -2.94 8.89
N ASP A 210 -29.54 -3.67 9.83
CA ASP A 210 -30.93 -3.46 10.25
C ASP A 210 -31.09 -2.24 11.18
N LEU A 211 -30.03 -1.89 11.93
CA LEU A 211 -29.96 -0.66 12.74
C LEU A 211 -29.86 0.60 11.86
N ALA A 212 -29.25 0.51 10.68
CA ALA A 212 -29.15 1.60 9.71
C ALA A 212 -30.37 1.61 8.77
N GLN A 213 -31.55 1.99 9.29
CA GLN A 213 -32.82 1.89 8.56
C GLN A 213 -32.97 2.85 7.35
N GLN A 214 -32.09 3.83 7.16
CA GLN A 214 -32.12 4.71 5.99
C GLN A 214 -31.17 4.21 4.89
N PRO A 215 -31.60 4.14 3.62
CA PRO A 215 -30.84 3.56 2.51
C PRO A 215 -29.40 4.10 2.38
N GLY A 216 -29.21 5.41 2.53
CA GLY A 216 -27.89 6.04 2.42
C GLY A 216 -26.92 5.74 3.57
N TYR A 217 -27.42 5.55 4.81
CA TYR A 217 -26.55 5.22 5.95
C TYR A 217 -26.22 3.73 6.02
N ARG A 218 -27.09 2.87 5.47
CA ARG A 218 -26.82 1.43 5.37
C ARG A 218 -25.64 1.15 4.44
N ALA A 219 -25.63 1.77 3.26
CA ALA A 219 -24.52 1.65 2.31
C ALA A 219 -23.20 2.14 2.91
N ASP A 220 -23.23 3.25 3.66
CA ASP A 220 -22.04 3.76 4.38
C ASP A 220 -21.54 2.75 5.44
N ALA A 221 -22.45 2.16 6.21
CA ALA A 221 -22.10 1.19 7.25
C ALA A 221 -21.52 -0.11 6.66
N GLU A 222 -22.12 -0.64 5.58
CA GLU A 222 -21.65 -1.83 4.88
C GLU A 222 -20.24 -1.63 4.30
N ARG A 223 -19.98 -0.47 3.68
CA ARG A 223 -18.64 -0.10 3.17
C ARG A 223 -17.61 0.06 4.27
N LEU A 224 -17.95 0.72 5.38
CA LEU A 224 -17.04 0.85 6.54
C LEU A 224 -16.69 -0.51 7.12
N MET A 225 -17.70 -1.37 7.30
CA MET A 225 -17.48 -2.71 7.83
C MET A 225 -16.63 -3.56 6.90
N ALA A 226 -16.85 -3.48 5.58
CA ALA A 226 -16.02 -4.17 4.60
C ALA A 226 -14.55 -3.72 4.69
N ARG A 227 -14.27 -2.42 4.65
CA ARG A 227 -12.91 -1.87 4.74
C ARG A 227 -12.20 -2.22 6.05
N ILE A 228 -12.90 -2.11 7.18
CA ILE A 228 -12.37 -2.53 8.48
C ILE A 228 -12.09 -4.04 8.44
N SER A 229 -13.03 -4.86 7.97
CA SER A 229 -12.84 -6.31 7.90
C SER A 229 -11.63 -6.71 7.04
N GLN A 230 -11.34 -6.00 5.94
CA GLN A 230 -10.17 -6.23 5.09
C GLN A 230 -8.86 -5.95 5.83
N VAL A 231 -8.80 -4.84 6.59
CA VAL A 231 -7.64 -4.50 7.44
C VAL A 231 -7.37 -5.61 8.45
N TRP A 232 -8.41 -6.07 9.15
CA TRP A 232 -8.28 -7.15 10.14
C TRP A 232 -7.93 -8.49 9.48
N ALA A 233 -8.53 -8.82 8.33
CA ALA A 233 -8.21 -10.03 7.56
C ALA A 233 -6.75 -10.06 7.12
N ALA A 234 -6.27 -8.97 6.53
CA ALA A 234 -4.92 -8.87 6.00
C ALA A 234 -3.88 -8.96 7.13
N TYR A 235 -4.09 -8.21 8.22
CA TYR A 235 -3.21 -8.25 9.39
C TYR A 235 -3.15 -9.65 10.02
N LEU A 236 -4.30 -10.26 10.32
CA LEU A 236 -4.35 -11.55 10.99
C LEU A 236 -3.82 -12.69 10.12
N ARG A 237 -4.12 -12.67 8.83
CA ARG A 237 -3.55 -13.61 7.86
C ARG A 237 -2.02 -13.50 7.83
N GLY A 238 -1.50 -12.27 7.78
CA GLY A 238 -0.07 -12.02 7.81
C GLY A 238 0.58 -12.55 9.09
N GLN A 239 -0.03 -12.29 10.25
CA GLN A 239 0.47 -12.77 11.55
C GLN A 239 0.47 -14.30 11.65
N VAL A 240 -0.59 -14.98 11.20
CA VAL A 240 -0.67 -16.45 11.20
C VAL A 240 0.40 -17.07 10.30
N ILE A 241 0.60 -16.50 9.10
CA ILE A 241 1.64 -16.97 8.16
C ILE A 241 3.03 -16.77 8.77
N LEU A 242 3.29 -15.59 9.35
CA LEU A 242 4.56 -15.28 9.99
C LEU A 242 4.84 -16.23 11.16
N ALA A 243 3.86 -16.42 12.06
CA ALA A 243 3.92 -17.36 13.17
C ALA A 243 4.25 -18.78 12.71
N LEU A 244 3.65 -19.25 11.62
CA LEU A 244 3.90 -20.58 11.07
C LEU A 244 5.31 -20.70 10.48
N ILE A 245 5.77 -19.68 9.74
CA ILE A 245 7.12 -19.64 9.19
C ILE A 245 8.16 -19.65 10.31
N ILE A 246 7.98 -18.81 11.34
CA ILE A 246 8.87 -18.75 12.49
C ILE A 246 8.86 -20.07 13.26
N PHE A 247 7.69 -20.68 13.47
CA PHE A 247 7.59 -22.01 14.06
C PHE A 247 8.48 -23.04 13.34
N VAL A 248 8.30 -23.17 12.02
CA VAL A 248 9.04 -24.14 11.22
C VAL A 248 10.52 -23.79 11.20
N PHE A 249 10.85 -22.52 10.98
CA PHE A 249 12.23 -22.07 10.81
C PHE A 249 13.04 -22.22 12.10
N VAL A 250 12.51 -21.78 13.24
CA VAL A 250 13.15 -21.96 14.55
C VAL A 250 13.26 -23.45 14.88
N SER A 251 12.23 -24.26 14.63
CA SER A 251 12.28 -25.72 14.87
C SER A 251 13.38 -26.39 14.05
N MET A 252 13.54 -26.00 12.78
CA MET A 252 14.58 -26.55 11.90
C MET A 252 15.98 -26.13 12.35
N VAL A 253 16.19 -24.85 12.66
CA VAL A 253 17.51 -24.36 13.09
C VAL A 253 17.90 -24.97 14.43
N LEU A 254 17.03 -24.91 15.44
CA LEU A 254 17.31 -25.49 16.76
C LEU A 254 17.45 -27.02 16.70
N GLY A 255 16.66 -27.69 15.85
CA GLY A 255 16.77 -29.12 15.62
C GLY A 255 18.11 -29.50 14.96
N GLY A 256 18.57 -28.70 13.99
CA GLY A 256 19.89 -28.85 13.37
C GLY A 256 21.05 -28.65 14.36
N LEU A 257 20.88 -27.71 15.30
CA LEU A 257 21.83 -27.49 16.40
C LEU A 257 21.74 -28.54 17.52
N ARG A 258 20.75 -29.45 17.47
CA ARG A 258 20.46 -30.47 18.51
C ARG A 258 20.11 -29.87 19.87
N VAL A 259 19.34 -28.78 19.86
CA VAL A 259 18.74 -28.23 21.08
C VAL A 259 17.58 -29.12 21.52
N ASP A 260 17.55 -29.48 22.80
CA ASP A 260 16.48 -30.28 23.37
C ASP A 260 15.12 -29.58 23.21
N ASN A 261 14.08 -30.35 22.86
CA ASN A 261 12.75 -29.83 22.63
C ASN A 261 12.69 -28.71 21.55
N ALA A 262 13.53 -28.76 20.51
CA ALA A 262 13.53 -27.80 19.41
C ALA A 262 12.15 -27.54 18.80
N LEU A 263 11.30 -28.57 18.66
CA LEU A 263 9.92 -28.44 18.18
C LEU A 263 9.05 -27.63 19.15
N GLY A 264 9.16 -27.89 20.47
CA GLY A 264 8.42 -27.14 21.48
C GLY A 264 8.88 -25.69 21.58
N LEU A 265 10.19 -25.43 21.45
CA LEU A 265 10.76 -24.10 21.42
C LEU A 265 10.36 -23.33 20.15
N GLY A 266 10.38 -23.99 18.99
CA GLY A 266 9.85 -23.41 17.77
C GLY A 266 8.37 -23.08 17.89
N LEU A 267 7.57 -23.96 18.50
CA LEU A 267 6.13 -23.72 18.69
C LEU A 267 5.89 -22.53 19.60
N LEU A 268 6.68 -22.41 20.67
CA LEU A 268 6.68 -21.24 21.54
C LEU A 268 7.03 -19.98 20.75
N SER A 269 8.13 -19.97 20.01
CA SER A 269 8.56 -18.79 19.23
C SER A 269 7.51 -18.37 18.19
N GLY A 270 6.96 -19.32 17.42
CA GLY A 270 5.90 -19.03 16.46
C GLY A 270 4.62 -18.53 17.11
N ALA A 271 4.20 -19.12 18.24
CA ALA A 271 3.02 -18.66 18.98
C ALA A 271 3.22 -17.27 19.59
N MET A 272 4.45 -16.95 20.02
CA MET A 272 4.80 -15.65 20.58
C MET A 272 4.96 -14.57 19.51
N GLU A 273 5.01 -14.91 18.23
CA GLU A 273 5.15 -13.96 17.11
C GLU A 273 4.03 -12.92 17.05
N PHE A 274 2.85 -13.24 17.58
CA PHE A 274 1.77 -12.28 17.75
C PHE A 274 2.14 -11.11 18.67
N LEU A 275 3.24 -11.20 19.42
CA LEU A 275 3.75 -10.18 20.35
C LEU A 275 4.97 -9.50 19.74
N PRO A 276 4.81 -8.33 19.07
CA PRO A 276 5.95 -7.64 18.46
C PRO A 276 7.02 -7.35 19.50
N ILE A 277 8.29 -7.60 19.15
CA ILE A 277 9.50 -7.36 19.98
C ILE A 277 9.61 -8.32 21.18
N ILE A 278 8.53 -8.51 21.94
CA ILE A 278 8.51 -9.35 23.15
C ILE A 278 8.57 -10.83 22.79
N GLY A 279 7.86 -11.23 21.75
CA GLY A 279 7.70 -12.63 21.40
C GLY A 279 9.00 -13.31 21.01
N PRO A 280 9.77 -12.74 20.07
CA PRO A 280 11.08 -13.27 19.73
C PRO A 280 12.07 -13.25 20.90
N LEU A 281 11.97 -12.27 21.80
CA LEU A 281 12.79 -12.21 23.02
C LEU A 281 12.50 -13.39 23.96
N ILE A 282 11.22 -13.73 24.16
CA ILE A 282 10.80 -14.88 24.98
C ILE A 282 11.26 -16.20 24.32
N GLY A 283 11.03 -16.35 23.01
CA GLY A 283 11.44 -17.53 22.25
C GLY A 283 12.96 -17.76 22.28
N ALA A 284 13.74 -16.69 22.03
CA ALA A 284 15.19 -16.73 22.12
C ALA A 284 15.68 -16.99 23.55
N GLY A 285 15.11 -16.32 24.55
CA GLY A 285 15.44 -16.53 25.95
C GLY A 285 15.23 -17.98 26.40
N ALA A 286 14.08 -18.58 26.04
CA ALA A 286 13.81 -19.99 26.33
C ALA A 286 14.81 -20.93 25.65
N ALA A 287 15.13 -20.68 24.36
CA ALA A 287 16.09 -21.50 23.62
C ALA A 287 17.52 -21.40 24.20
N ILE A 288 17.94 -20.18 24.59
CA ILE A 288 19.26 -19.94 25.20
C ILE A 288 19.34 -20.61 26.58
N LEU A 289 18.28 -20.54 27.40
CA LEU A 289 18.23 -21.22 28.68
C LEU A 289 18.33 -22.73 28.53
N VAL A 290 17.57 -23.33 27.59
CA VAL A 290 17.69 -24.76 27.30
C VAL A 290 19.10 -25.12 26.85
N ALA A 291 19.70 -24.33 25.97
CA ALA A 291 21.07 -24.56 25.50
C ALA A 291 22.10 -24.50 26.65
N LEU A 292 21.95 -23.56 27.59
CA LEU A 292 22.86 -23.42 28.73
C LEU A 292 22.79 -24.60 29.70
N PHE A 293 21.62 -25.24 29.82
CA PHE A 293 21.38 -26.27 30.84
C PHE A 293 21.26 -27.70 30.30
N GLN A 294 21.16 -27.90 28.99
CA GLN A 294 21.08 -29.25 28.43
C GLN A 294 22.39 -30.01 28.65
N SER A 295 22.27 -31.30 28.98
CA SER A 295 23.40 -32.19 29.18
C SER A 295 23.08 -33.58 28.61
N PRO A 296 23.94 -34.15 27.75
CA PRO A 296 25.24 -33.63 27.31
C PRO A 296 25.14 -32.49 26.29
N THR A 297 26.14 -31.62 26.26
CA THR A 297 26.26 -30.56 25.24
C THR A 297 26.69 -31.14 23.89
N PRO A 298 26.00 -30.82 22.79
CA PRO A 298 26.39 -31.24 21.45
C PRO A 298 27.75 -30.69 21.02
N PHE A 299 28.38 -31.34 20.04
CA PHE A 299 29.63 -30.90 19.39
C PHE A 299 30.86 -30.76 20.30
N GLY A 300 30.81 -31.28 21.54
CA GLY A 300 31.94 -31.21 22.48
C GLY A 300 32.20 -29.80 23.04
N LEU A 301 31.24 -28.89 22.88
CA LEU A 301 31.32 -27.52 23.37
C LEU A 301 31.03 -27.45 24.87
N SER A 302 31.62 -26.48 25.57
CA SER A 302 31.19 -26.15 26.92
C SER A 302 29.78 -25.51 26.92
N PRO A 303 29.03 -25.54 28.04
CA PRO A 303 27.67 -25.01 28.09
C PRO A 303 27.53 -23.54 27.64
N TRP A 304 28.52 -22.70 27.95
CA TRP A 304 28.49 -21.28 27.56
C TRP A 304 28.80 -21.07 26.07
N GLU A 305 29.71 -21.87 25.48
CA GLU A 305 30.01 -21.83 24.04
C GLU A 305 28.81 -22.28 23.22
N TYR A 306 28.14 -23.34 23.67
CA TYR A 306 26.92 -23.84 23.03
C TYR A 306 25.77 -22.83 23.13
N ALA A 307 25.56 -22.21 24.31
CA ALA A 307 24.57 -21.16 24.49
C ALA A 307 24.86 -19.92 23.62
N LEU A 308 26.13 -19.54 23.44
CA LEU A 308 26.53 -18.45 22.55
C LEU A 308 26.20 -18.78 21.08
N MET A 309 26.47 -20.01 20.63
CA MET A 309 26.11 -20.45 19.28
C MET A 309 24.60 -20.37 19.03
N VAL A 310 23.78 -20.83 19.98
CA VAL A 310 22.31 -20.72 19.90
C VAL A 310 21.87 -19.26 19.91
N THR A 311 22.50 -18.41 20.70
CA THR A 311 22.22 -16.95 20.72
C THR A 311 22.48 -16.32 19.35
N ILE A 312 23.60 -16.65 18.71
CA ILE A 312 23.92 -16.16 17.36
C ILE A 312 22.89 -16.66 16.34
N ALA A 313 22.50 -17.94 16.42
CA ALA A 313 21.48 -18.49 15.53
C ALA A 313 20.12 -17.78 15.69
N MET A 314 19.67 -17.54 16.92
CA MET A 314 18.44 -16.78 17.19
C MET A 314 18.53 -15.33 16.70
N ALA A 315 19.67 -14.67 16.87
CA ALA A 315 19.88 -13.32 16.36
C ALA A 315 19.84 -13.26 14.82
N LEU A 316 20.37 -14.26 14.13
CA LEU A 316 20.30 -14.37 12.68
C LEU A 316 18.86 -14.60 12.19
N ILE A 317 18.09 -15.45 12.90
CA ILE A 317 16.66 -15.65 12.63
C ILE A 317 15.92 -14.31 12.74
N GLN A 318 16.16 -13.55 13.81
CA GLN A 318 15.55 -12.23 14.00
C GLN A 318 15.90 -11.26 12.86
N GLN A 319 17.15 -11.28 12.38
CA GLN A 319 17.55 -10.40 11.28
C GLN A 319 16.84 -10.78 9.97
N ILE A 320 16.67 -12.07 9.71
CA ILE A 320 15.91 -12.56 8.55
C ILE A 320 14.44 -12.15 8.68
N GLU A 321 13.85 -12.32 9.85
CA GLU A 321 12.48 -11.92 10.16
C GLU A 321 12.26 -10.43 9.89
N ASN A 322 13.07 -9.57 10.50
CA ASN A 322 12.90 -8.12 10.44
C ASN A 322 13.12 -7.54 9.03
N ASN A 323 14.03 -8.11 8.24
CA ASN A 323 14.42 -7.52 6.95
C ASN A 323 13.81 -8.23 5.74
N LEU A 324 13.38 -9.48 5.88
CA LEU A 324 12.85 -10.27 4.76
C LEU A 324 11.40 -10.71 4.99
N LEU A 325 11.09 -11.29 6.15
CA LEU A 325 9.76 -11.88 6.39
C LEU A 325 8.71 -10.81 6.65
N VAL A 326 8.94 -9.92 7.62
CA VAL A 326 7.97 -8.88 8.01
C VAL A 326 7.62 -7.96 6.84
N PRO A 327 8.57 -7.39 6.06
CA PRO A 327 8.23 -6.51 4.95
C PRO A 327 7.48 -7.22 3.80
N ARG A 328 7.67 -8.54 3.61
CA ARG A 328 7.01 -9.29 2.54
C ARG A 328 5.64 -9.83 2.92
N ILE A 329 5.43 -10.17 4.19
CA ILE A 329 4.21 -10.80 4.67
C ILE A 329 3.20 -9.76 5.16
N VAL A 330 3.69 -8.70 5.83
CA VAL A 330 2.85 -7.66 6.46
C VAL A 330 2.95 -6.32 5.72
N GLY A 331 4.03 -6.10 4.95
CA GLY A 331 4.25 -4.84 4.24
C GLY A 331 3.12 -4.51 3.28
N GLN A 332 2.63 -3.27 3.37
CA GLN A 332 1.53 -2.66 2.59
C GLN A 332 0.09 -2.95 3.05
N ALA A 333 -0.15 -3.81 4.05
CA ALA A 333 -1.53 -4.14 4.46
C ALA A 333 -2.27 -3.05 5.28
N LEU A 334 -1.54 -2.12 5.93
CA LEU A 334 -2.12 -1.17 6.89
C LEU A 334 -2.00 0.31 6.51
N ASP A 335 -1.17 0.67 5.52
CA ASP A 335 -0.94 2.07 5.09
C ASP A 335 -0.77 3.06 6.28
N LEU A 336 0.04 2.66 7.26
CA LEU A 336 0.35 3.45 8.45
C LEU A 336 1.81 3.87 8.44
N HIS A 337 2.07 5.15 8.75
CA HIS A 337 3.42 5.64 8.96
C HIS A 337 4.08 4.89 10.16
N PRO A 338 5.36 4.45 10.07
CA PRO A 338 6.01 3.66 11.12
C PRO A 338 5.95 4.28 12.52
N LEU A 339 6.05 5.62 12.61
CA LEU A 339 5.90 6.35 13.87
C LEU A 339 4.52 6.15 14.51
N LEU A 340 3.44 6.17 13.71
CA LEU A 340 2.09 5.96 14.22
C LEU A 340 1.92 4.54 14.74
N VAL A 341 2.49 3.54 14.05
CA VAL A 341 2.47 2.14 14.51
C VAL A 341 3.21 2.04 15.85
N MET A 342 4.42 2.58 15.96
CA MET A 342 5.21 2.53 17.19
C MET A 342 4.52 3.22 18.37
N VAL A 343 4.03 4.45 18.19
CA VAL A 343 3.30 5.19 19.24
C VAL A 343 2.06 4.41 19.67
N SER A 344 1.36 3.81 18.72
CA SER A 344 0.15 3.07 19.00
C SER A 344 0.40 1.75 19.70
N VAL A 345 1.50 1.05 19.40
CA VAL A 345 1.91 -0.15 20.13
C VAL A 345 2.18 0.20 21.60
N ILE A 346 2.89 1.29 21.87
CA ILE A 346 3.16 1.75 23.24
C ILE A 346 1.86 2.15 23.96
N MET A 347 0.97 2.88 23.27
CA MET A 347 -0.32 3.29 23.82
C MET A 347 -1.26 2.10 24.05
N GLY A 348 -1.30 1.14 23.12
CA GLY A 348 -2.05 -0.09 23.27
C GLY A 348 -1.52 -0.93 24.43
N ALA A 349 -0.19 -1.04 24.55
CA ALA A 349 0.46 -1.72 25.66
C ALA A 349 0.07 -1.14 27.02
N SER A 350 -0.03 0.19 27.14
CA SER A 350 -0.42 0.83 28.40
C SER A 350 -1.92 0.71 28.70
N LEU A 351 -2.78 0.71 27.68
CA LEU A 351 -4.23 0.67 27.84
C LEU A 351 -4.79 -0.75 28.09
N ALA A 352 -4.32 -1.73 27.33
CA ALA A 352 -4.86 -3.08 27.33
C ALA A 352 -3.76 -4.15 27.53
N GLY A 353 -2.59 -3.74 28.03
CA GLY A 353 -1.47 -4.64 28.24
C GLY A 353 -0.99 -5.26 26.94
N LEU A 354 -0.58 -6.51 27.02
CA LEU A 354 -0.07 -7.27 25.89
C LEU A 354 -1.03 -7.26 24.69
N LEU A 355 -2.34 -7.39 24.93
CA LEU A 355 -3.34 -7.42 23.87
C LEU A 355 -3.39 -6.11 23.08
N GLY A 356 -3.30 -4.97 23.77
CA GLY A 356 -3.31 -3.68 23.10
C GLY A 356 -2.06 -3.44 22.26
N ALA A 357 -0.90 -4.00 22.66
CA ALA A 357 0.32 -3.95 21.86
C ALA A 357 0.16 -4.72 20.53
N VAL A 358 -0.42 -5.93 20.58
CA VAL A 358 -0.69 -6.76 19.39
C VAL A 358 -1.66 -6.06 18.45
N LEU A 359 -2.78 -5.57 18.99
CA LEU A 359 -3.88 -5.06 18.18
C LEU A 359 -3.74 -3.58 17.80
N ALA A 360 -2.68 -2.92 18.25
CA ALA A 360 -2.47 -1.49 18.00
C ALA A 360 -2.54 -1.14 16.51
N ALA A 361 -1.83 -1.89 15.66
CA ALA A 361 -1.74 -1.58 14.23
C ALA A 361 -3.11 -1.67 13.50
N PRO A 362 -3.86 -2.79 13.56
CA PRO A 362 -5.18 -2.87 12.92
C PRO A 362 -6.22 -1.94 13.57
N VAL A 363 -6.15 -1.69 14.87
CA VAL A 363 -7.03 -0.72 15.55
C VAL A 363 -6.79 0.69 15.02
N VAL A 364 -5.54 1.12 14.87
CA VAL A 364 -5.21 2.45 14.37
C VAL A 364 -5.59 2.62 12.90
N ALA A 365 -5.38 1.59 12.09
CA ALA A 365 -5.86 1.58 10.71
C ALA A 365 -7.39 1.68 10.65
N SER A 366 -8.10 0.97 11.52
CA SER A 366 -9.57 1.09 11.64
C SER A 366 -9.99 2.49 12.10
N LEU A 367 -9.29 3.08 13.06
CA LEU A 367 -9.53 4.45 13.55
C LEU A 367 -9.23 5.50 12.47
N LYS A 368 -8.22 5.28 11.63
CA LYS A 368 -7.94 6.12 10.45
C LYS A 368 -9.12 6.10 9.49
N ILE A 369 -9.65 4.92 9.15
CA ILE A 369 -10.83 4.78 8.26
C ILE A 369 -12.05 5.51 8.86
N LEU A 370 -12.36 5.24 10.13
CA LEU A 370 -13.47 5.88 10.83
C LEU A 370 -13.29 7.40 10.95
N GLY A 371 -12.07 7.85 11.24
CA GLY A 371 -11.72 9.26 11.37
C GLY A 371 -11.85 10.01 10.06
N VAL A 372 -11.41 9.42 8.95
CA VAL A 372 -11.58 9.99 7.59
C VAL A 372 -13.06 10.10 7.23
N TYR A 373 -13.85 9.05 7.50
CA TYR A 373 -15.30 9.06 7.27
C TYR A 373 -16.00 10.14 8.12
N ALA A 374 -15.70 10.19 9.42
CA ALA A 374 -16.27 11.17 10.33
C ALA A 374 -15.89 12.61 9.95
N TRP A 375 -14.62 12.86 9.62
CA TRP A 375 -14.13 14.15 9.15
C TRP A 375 -14.87 14.62 7.89
N ARG A 376 -15.01 13.73 6.90
CA ARG A 376 -15.73 14.02 5.66
C ARG A 376 -17.20 14.32 5.89
N LYS A 377 -17.88 13.52 6.72
CA LYS A 377 -19.26 13.77 7.13
C LYS A 377 -19.42 15.08 7.91
N MET A 378 -18.45 15.44 8.75
CA MET A 378 -18.48 16.72 9.48
C MET A 378 -18.38 17.92 8.54
N LEU A 379 -17.61 17.80 7.46
CA LEU A 379 -17.41 18.83 6.43
C LEU A 379 -18.41 18.76 5.26
N ASP A 380 -19.44 17.91 5.37
CA ASP A 380 -20.44 17.71 4.31
C ASP A 380 -19.84 17.29 2.95
N LEU A 381 -18.67 16.61 2.99
CA LEU A 381 -18.01 15.98 1.85
C LEU A 381 -18.54 14.55 1.65
N PRO A 382 -18.36 13.94 0.46
CA PRO A 382 -18.69 12.54 0.23
C PRO A 382 -18.04 11.63 1.31
N PRO A 383 -18.82 10.71 1.92
CA PRO A 383 -18.41 9.94 3.10
C PRO A 383 -17.11 9.16 2.91
N PHE A 384 -16.87 8.72 1.69
CA PHE A 384 -15.65 8.04 1.29
C PHE A 384 -14.92 8.90 0.24
N PRO A 385 -13.58 8.89 0.25
CA PRO A 385 -12.82 9.36 -0.91
C PRO A 385 -13.37 8.71 -2.18
N ALA A 386 -13.46 9.48 -3.27
CA ALA A 386 -13.50 8.89 -4.60
C ALA A 386 -12.22 8.06 -4.72
N SER A 387 -12.36 6.78 -4.41
CA SER A 387 -11.28 5.79 -4.37
C SER A 387 -11.32 5.11 -5.73
N GLY A 388 -10.16 4.94 -6.36
CA GLY A 388 -10.02 3.96 -7.44
C GLY A 388 -10.68 2.66 -6.99
N GLY A 389 -11.58 2.12 -7.83
CA GLY A 389 -12.68 1.22 -7.47
C GLY A 389 -12.30 -0.19 -7.00
N GLN A 390 -11.40 -0.31 -6.04
CA GLN A 390 -11.03 -1.59 -5.43
C GLN A 390 -11.98 -1.98 -4.29
N ASP A 391 -12.73 -1.02 -3.73
CA ASP A 391 -13.55 -1.24 -2.53
C ASP A 391 -15.01 -1.66 -2.81
N ASP A 392 -15.56 -1.31 -3.98
CA ASP A 392 -16.98 -1.56 -4.29
C ASP A 392 -17.23 -2.94 -4.96
N LYS A 393 -16.24 -3.54 -5.64
CA LYS A 393 -16.40 -4.85 -6.33
C LYS A 393 -16.45 -6.06 -5.40
N VAL A 394 -15.90 -5.98 -4.18
CA VAL A 394 -15.94 -7.10 -3.22
C VAL A 394 -17.33 -7.25 -2.59
N LEU A 395 -18.10 -6.16 -2.49
CA LEU A 395 -19.46 -6.15 -1.94
C LEU A 395 -20.47 -6.83 -2.87
N GLU A 396 -20.36 -6.64 -4.19
CA GLU A 396 -21.20 -7.36 -5.17
C GLU A 396 -20.96 -8.87 -5.14
N THR A 397 -19.70 -9.30 -4.97
CA THR A 397 -19.35 -10.73 -4.99
C THR A 397 -19.86 -11.50 -3.76
N GLN A 398 -20.08 -10.82 -2.63
CA GLN A 398 -20.64 -11.43 -1.41
C GLN A 398 -22.18 -11.35 -1.36
N GLY A 399 -22.78 -10.25 -1.83
CA GLY A 399 -24.24 -10.10 -1.91
C GLY A 399 -24.90 -11.11 -2.86
N ASP A 400 -24.25 -11.40 -4.00
CA ASP A 400 -24.74 -12.36 -5.00
C ASP A 400 -24.72 -13.82 -4.52
N ARG A 401 -23.89 -14.16 -3.52
CA ARG A 401 -23.85 -15.51 -2.95
C ARG A 401 -24.97 -15.76 -1.94
N GLU A 402 -25.46 -14.72 -1.26
CA GLU A 402 -26.58 -14.85 -0.31
C GLU A 402 -27.94 -14.84 -1.01
N THR A 403 -28.11 -14.05 -2.07
CA THR A 403 -29.37 -14.00 -2.85
C THR A 403 -29.59 -15.25 -3.72
N ARG A 404 -28.53 -15.90 -4.23
CA ARG A 404 -28.64 -17.17 -4.98
C ARG A 404 -29.12 -18.37 -4.16
N ARG A 405 -29.20 -18.28 -2.83
CA ARG A 405 -29.70 -19.39 -1.97
C ARG A 405 -31.20 -19.35 -1.71
N GLN A 406 -31.89 -18.26 -2.06
CA GLN A 406 -33.34 -18.15 -1.90
C GLN A 406 -34.03 -18.03 -3.26
N GLY A 407 -34.17 -19.15 -3.96
CA GLY A 407 -35.05 -19.22 -5.11
C GLY A 407 -34.48 -20.06 -6.23
N ASP A 408 -34.51 -21.38 -6.08
CA ASP A 408 -34.49 -22.22 -7.26
C ASP A 408 -35.41 -23.44 -7.09
N GLY A 409 -36.44 -23.46 -7.93
CA GLY A 409 -37.47 -24.48 -7.96
C GLY A 409 -38.49 -24.21 -9.06
N GLY A 410 -38.28 -24.79 -10.24
CA GLY A 410 -39.37 -25.06 -11.18
C GLY A 410 -39.13 -24.79 -12.68
N THR A 411 -38.50 -25.75 -13.36
CA THR A 411 -38.91 -26.40 -14.63
C THR A 411 -39.62 -25.63 -15.78
N THR A 412 -38.92 -25.59 -16.93
CA THR A 412 -39.30 -25.96 -18.33
C THR A 412 -40.58 -25.43 -19.03
N GLY A 413 -40.42 -24.87 -20.25
CA GLY A 413 -41.47 -24.83 -21.30
C GLY A 413 -41.19 -23.85 -22.48
N PRO A 414 -41.34 -24.23 -23.78
CA PRO A 414 -40.87 -23.43 -24.94
C PRO A 414 -41.97 -22.84 -25.86
N VAL A 415 -41.55 -22.02 -26.87
CA VAL A 415 -42.28 -21.57 -28.10
C VAL A 415 -43.31 -20.42 -27.83
N ASN A 416 -43.53 -19.32 -28.59
CA ASN A 416 -43.63 -19.09 -30.04
C ASN A 416 -43.62 -17.59 -30.47
N GLN A 417 -43.73 -17.38 -31.78
CA GLN A 417 -43.65 -16.20 -32.67
C GLN A 417 -44.72 -15.08 -32.57
N SER A 418 -44.45 -14.00 -33.34
CA SER A 418 -45.37 -13.01 -33.98
C SER A 418 -45.77 -11.80 -33.10
N SER A 419 -45.95 -10.55 -33.54
CA SER A 419 -45.93 -9.86 -34.87
C SER A 419 -46.18 -8.35 -34.67
N SER A 420 -45.69 -7.51 -35.59
CA SER A 420 -46.29 -6.27 -36.17
C SER A 420 -46.98 -5.23 -35.25
N GLN A 421 -46.51 -3.98 -35.10
CA GLN A 421 -46.66 -2.77 -35.98
C GLN A 421 -47.22 -1.57 -35.14
N PRO A 422 -47.15 -0.30 -35.62
CA PRO A 422 -46.74 0.89 -34.84
C PRO A 422 -47.85 1.97 -34.67
N ILE A 423 -47.43 3.25 -34.44
CA ILE A 423 -48.18 4.54 -34.41
C ILE A 423 -48.45 5.01 -32.95
N SER A 424 -48.10 6.21 -32.47
CA SER A 424 -48.52 7.54 -32.93
C SER A 424 -47.68 8.68 -32.32
N GLN A 425 -47.43 9.72 -33.12
CA GLN A 425 -46.96 11.06 -32.71
C GLN A 425 -48.13 11.98 -32.31
N SER A 426 -47.78 13.13 -31.71
CA SER A 426 -48.35 14.51 -31.82
C SER A 426 -48.82 15.15 -30.48
N PRO A 427 -49.01 16.48 -30.34
CA PRO A 427 -47.99 17.55 -30.35
C PRO A 427 -48.24 18.76 -29.37
N ILE A 428 -47.24 19.66 -29.25
CA ILE A 428 -47.26 21.14 -29.04
C ILE A 428 -48.10 21.80 -27.91
N SER A 429 -47.44 22.65 -27.08
CA SER A 429 -47.88 24.06 -26.87
C SER A 429 -46.75 24.98 -26.34
N ASN A 430 -46.53 26.08 -27.06
CA ASN A 430 -45.71 27.25 -26.68
C ASN A 430 -46.57 28.29 -25.92
N THR A 431 -45.97 29.03 -24.99
CA THR A 431 -46.36 30.42 -24.66
C THR A 431 -45.15 31.26 -24.21
N HIS A 432 -44.88 32.33 -24.98
CA HIS A 432 -44.14 33.57 -24.65
C HIS A 432 -44.86 34.34 -23.50
N GLU A 433 -44.33 35.23 -22.65
CA GLU A 433 -43.34 36.35 -22.68
C GLU A 433 -43.35 37.00 -21.23
N PRO A 434 -42.78 38.19 -20.86
CA PRO A 434 -41.53 38.90 -21.20
C PRO A 434 -40.74 39.48 -19.97
N ILE A 435 -39.45 39.80 -20.21
CA ILE A 435 -38.60 40.95 -19.76
C ILE A 435 -38.76 41.56 -18.34
N PHE A 436 -37.66 41.52 -17.56
CA PHE A 436 -37.25 42.61 -16.65
C PHE A 436 -35.71 42.67 -16.54
N ASN A 437 -35.15 43.85 -16.77
CA ASN A 437 -33.75 44.23 -16.47
C ASN A 437 -33.80 45.53 -15.66
N PRO A 438 -33.01 45.66 -14.58
CA PRO A 438 -32.36 46.94 -14.36
C PRO A 438 -30.88 46.82 -13.99
N GLN A 439 -30.16 47.84 -14.42
CA GLN A 439 -28.72 48.05 -14.37
C GLN A 439 -28.10 48.09 -12.95
N SER A 440 -26.77 47.93 -12.95
CA SER A 440 -25.77 48.49 -12.03
C SER A 440 -25.42 47.70 -10.76
N SER A 441 -24.39 46.86 -10.89
CA SER A 441 -23.17 47.09 -10.13
C SER A 441 -22.00 46.46 -10.88
N ARG A 442 -20.96 47.27 -11.17
CA ARG A 442 -19.65 46.76 -11.55
C ARG A 442 -19.07 46.06 -10.32
N GLY A 443 -19.46 44.81 -10.11
CA GLY A 443 -18.79 43.89 -9.22
C GLY A 443 -17.75 43.14 -10.04
N THR A 444 -16.47 43.34 -9.72
CA THR A 444 -15.34 42.53 -10.19
C THR A 444 -15.72 41.06 -10.07
N THR A 445 -16.10 40.42 -11.19
CA THR A 445 -16.54 39.02 -11.22
C THR A 445 -15.94 38.37 -12.45
N MET A 446 -15.36 37.18 -12.24
CA MET A 446 -14.55 36.34 -13.13
C MET A 446 -13.07 36.74 -13.20
N THR A 447 -12.20 35.87 -12.67
CA THR A 447 -10.79 35.85 -13.04
C THR A 447 -10.73 35.53 -14.53
N ASP A 448 -10.36 36.49 -15.37
CA ASP A 448 -10.08 36.23 -16.78
C ASP A 448 -8.94 35.21 -16.84
N LEU A 449 -9.21 34.07 -17.48
CA LEU A 449 -8.22 33.01 -17.66
C LEU A 449 -7.16 33.46 -18.68
N TYR A 450 -5.98 32.87 -18.58
CA TYR A 450 -4.81 33.23 -19.37
C TYR A 450 -3.96 31.98 -19.67
N PRO A 451 -3.05 32.02 -20.65
CA PRO A 451 -2.10 30.94 -20.89
C PRO A 451 -1.25 30.64 -19.64
N LEU A 452 -1.35 29.42 -19.13
CA LEU A 452 -0.67 28.98 -17.92
C LEU A 452 0.71 28.41 -18.27
N LEU A 453 1.74 29.03 -17.71
CA LEU A 453 3.11 28.52 -17.73
C LEU A 453 3.38 27.77 -16.44
N PHE A 454 4.25 26.76 -16.47
CA PHE A 454 4.53 25.93 -15.32
C PHE A 454 6.03 25.83 -15.04
N GLU A 455 6.37 25.77 -13.75
CA GLU A 455 7.67 25.29 -13.30
C GLU A 455 7.70 23.75 -13.42
N PRO A 456 8.67 23.18 -14.16
CA PRO A 456 8.73 21.75 -14.39
C PRO A 456 9.21 20.99 -13.15
N VAL A 457 8.79 19.74 -13.02
CA VAL A 457 9.30 18.82 -11.99
C VAL A 457 10.36 17.90 -12.59
N TYR A 458 11.58 17.97 -12.08
CA TYR A 458 12.67 17.12 -12.56
C TYR A 458 12.79 15.79 -11.80
N LYS A 459 13.10 14.71 -12.52
CA LYS A 459 13.37 13.36 -11.98
C LYS A 459 14.80 12.95 -12.30
N ASP A 460 15.49 12.36 -11.33
CA ASP A 460 16.92 12.03 -11.37
C ASP A 460 17.21 10.53 -11.56
N TYR A 461 16.33 9.82 -12.26
CA TYR A 461 16.47 8.38 -12.49
C TYR A 461 17.81 8.00 -13.13
N ILE A 462 18.30 6.79 -12.79
CA ILE A 462 19.62 6.24 -13.14
C ILE A 462 19.99 6.21 -14.64
N TRP A 463 19.01 6.38 -15.53
CA TRP A 463 19.19 6.38 -16.97
C TRP A 463 19.29 7.78 -17.57
N GLY A 464 19.08 8.82 -16.75
CA GLY A 464 19.14 10.22 -17.15
C GLY A 464 20.55 10.72 -17.42
N GLY A 465 20.63 11.99 -17.81
CA GLY A 465 21.90 12.66 -18.06
C GLY A 465 21.75 14.18 -18.07
N ARG A 466 22.33 14.80 -19.10
CA ARG A 466 22.44 16.26 -19.24
C ARG A 466 22.18 16.73 -20.67
N ASN A 467 21.55 15.92 -21.52
CA ASN A 467 21.31 16.30 -22.90
C ASN A 467 20.19 17.34 -23.01
N LEU A 468 19.22 17.38 -22.07
CA LEU A 468 18.27 18.50 -22.01
C LEU A 468 18.99 19.85 -21.89
N GLU A 469 20.11 19.91 -21.16
CA GLU A 469 20.94 21.12 -21.06
C GLU A 469 21.84 21.31 -22.29
N ARG A 470 22.57 20.25 -22.69
CA ARG A 470 23.59 20.35 -23.75
C ARG A 470 23.02 20.48 -25.16
N VAL A 471 21.92 19.80 -25.44
CA VAL A 471 21.30 19.71 -26.76
C VAL A 471 20.12 20.68 -26.87
N LEU A 472 19.26 20.73 -25.84
CA LEU A 472 18.07 21.58 -25.84
C LEU A 472 18.26 22.93 -25.13
N GLY A 473 19.44 23.21 -24.57
CA GLY A 473 19.75 24.51 -23.96
C GLY A 473 19.00 24.80 -22.67
N ARG A 474 18.40 23.79 -22.01
CA ARG A 474 17.63 23.98 -20.78
C ARG A 474 18.53 24.31 -19.59
N ALA A 475 18.08 25.25 -18.76
CA ALA A 475 18.68 25.47 -17.45
C ALA A 475 18.24 24.36 -16.48
N LEU A 476 19.18 23.54 -16.03
CA LEU A 476 18.91 22.41 -15.14
C LEU A 476 19.61 22.57 -13.78
N PRO A 477 19.02 22.05 -12.69
CA PRO A 477 19.72 21.94 -11.41
C PRO A 477 20.95 21.01 -11.52
N PRO A 478 21.89 21.06 -10.56
CA PRO A 478 23.01 20.13 -10.50
C PRO A 478 22.54 18.67 -10.37
N GLY A 479 23.32 17.72 -10.90
CA GLY A 479 23.00 16.29 -10.86
C GLY A 479 22.50 15.74 -12.19
N ILE A 480 22.03 14.50 -12.16
CA ILE A 480 21.50 13.78 -13.33
C ILE A 480 20.01 14.10 -13.46
N ILE A 481 19.53 14.33 -14.68
CA ILE A 481 18.10 14.55 -14.98
C ILE A 481 17.68 13.57 -16.07
N ALA A 482 16.67 12.75 -15.78
CA ALA A 482 16.09 11.76 -16.67
C ALA A 482 14.78 12.24 -17.27
N GLU A 483 13.91 12.83 -16.44
CA GLU A 483 12.63 13.37 -16.89
C GLU A 483 12.47 14.81 -16.44
N SER A 484 11.85 15.62 -17.31
CA SER A 484 11.28 16.91 -16.95
C SER A 484 9.78 16.83 -17.17
N TRP A 485 9.00 16.93 -16.09
CA TRP A 485 7.55 16.92 -16.15
C TRP A 485 7.07 18.36 -16.34
N GLU A 486 6.69 18.68 -17.57
CA GLU A 486 6.39 20.04 -18.01
C GLU A 486 4.99 20.45 -17.53
N ILE A 487 4.00 19.59 -17.76
CA ILE A 487 2.62 19.78 -17.32
C ILE A 487 2.18 18.52 -16.60
N ALA A 488 2.13 18.59 -15.27
CA ALA A 488 1.87 17.44 -14.42
C ALA A 488 0.93 17.77 -13.25
N ALA A 489 -0.04 16.89 -13.04
CA ALA A 489 -0.92 16.91 -11.87
C ALA A 489 -0.89 15.58 -11.10
N HIS A 490 0.15 14.76 -11.33
CA HIS A 490 0.27 13.45 -10.69
C HIS A 490 0.79 13.59 -9.25
N PRO A 491 0.33 12.79 -8.26
CA PRO A 491 0.82 12.88 -6.88
C PRO A 491 2.34 12.74 -6.72
N ASN A 492 3.01 11.97 -7.59
CA ASN A 492 4.47 11.81 -7.57
C ASN A 492 5.22 13.06 -8.10
N GLY A 493 4.54 14.03 -8.69
CA GLY A 493 5.13 15.26 -9.22
C GLY A 493 4.06 16.18 -9.80
N GLN A 494 3.89 17.34 -9.17
CA GLN A 494 2.90 18.34 -9.60
C GLN A 494 3.62 19.60 -10.06
N SER A 495 3.39 20.00 -11.30
CA SER A 495 3.87 21.27 -11.82
C SER A 495 3.11 22.42 -11.16
N THR A 496 3.81 23.53 -10.94
CA THR A 496 3.27 24.73 -10.29
C THR A 496 3.20 25.88 -11.28
N VAL A 497 2.12 26.66 -11.27
CA VAL A 497 1.97 27.79 -12.19
C VAL A 497 3.08 28.81 -11.94
N ALA A 498 3.75 29.24 -13.01
CA ALA A 498 4.89 30.16 -12.98
C ALA A 498 4.48 31.63 -13.23
N ASN A 499 3.32 31.89 -13.84
CA ASN A 499 2.91 33.23 -14.27
C ASN A 499 1.50 33.64 -13.78
N GLY A 500 1.27 34.96 -13.80
CA GLY A 500 -0.04 35.56 -13.56
C GLY A 500 -0.62 35.37 -12.14
N PRO A 501 -1.91 35.72 -11.94
CA PRO A 501 -2.57 35.69 -10.62
C PRO A 501 -2.69 34.31 -9.95
N LEU A 502 -2.55 33.23 -10.71
CA LEU A 502 -2.59 31.84 -10.21
C LEU A 502 -1.20 31.28 -9.92
N ALA A 503 -0.13 32.07 -10.07
CA ALA A 503 1.24 31.64 -9.78
C ALA A 503 1.37 31.03 -8.37
N GLY A 504 2.15 29.96 -8.25
CA GLY A 504 2.33 29.21 -7.00
C GLY A 504 1.25 28.15 -6.72
N LYS A 505 0.18 28.05 -7.52
CA LYS A 505 -0.80 26.97 -7.42
C LYS A 505 -0.39 25.76 -8.23
N THR A 506 -0.67 24.55 -7.74
CA THR A 506 -0.42 23.33 -8.51
C THR A 506 -1.51 23.09 -9.55
N LEU A 507 -1.20 22.34 -10.61
CA LEU A 507 -2.20 21.97 -11.62
C LEU A 507 -3.38 21.17 -11.03
N ALA A 508 -3.13 20.36 -9.99
CA ALA A 508 -4.20 19.65 -9.28
C ALA A 508 -5.13 20.62 -8.54
N GLN A 509 -4.58 21.65 -7.89
CA GLN A 509 -5.39 22.70 -7.25
C GLN A 509 -6.19 23.49 -8.30
N LEU A 510 -5.62 23.73 -9.48
CA LEU A 510 -6.37 24.36 -10.57
C LEU A 510 -7.52 23.48 -11.07
N GLN A 511 -7.31 22.18 -11.22
CA GLN A 511 -8.37 21.24 -11.58
C GLN A 511 -9.54 21.29 -10.58
N GLU A 512 -9.23 21.32 -9.28
CA GLU A 512 -10.23 21.43 -8.22
C GLU A 512 -10.95 22.78 -8.24
N MET A 513 -10.21 23.88 -8.43
CA MET A 513 -10.75 25.24 -8.39
C MET A 513 -11.58 25.61 -9.63
N LEU A 514 -11.15 25.17 -10.82
CA LEU A 514 -11.70 25.61 -12.10
C LEU A 514 -12.56 24.54 -12.77
N GLY A 515 -12.33 23.25 -12.47
CA GLY A 515 -13.10 22.13 -13.01
C GLY A 515 -13.25 22.21 -14.54
N GLU A 516 -14.50 22.26 -15.00
CA GLU A 516 -14.84 22.33 -16.42
C GLU A 516 -14.24 23.55 -17.12
N ARG A 517 -14.04 24.68 -16.43
CA ARG A 517 -13.42 25.86 -17.04
C ARG A 517 -11.94 25.63 -17.41
N LEU A 518 -11.27 24.70 -16.72
CA LEU A 518 -9.90 24.32 -17.04
C LEU A 518 -9.85 23.31 -18.17
N VAL A 519 -10.55 22.18 -18.06
CA VAL A 519 -10.39 21.01 -18.96
C VAL A 519 -11.49 20.85 -20.01
N GLY A 520 -12.58 21.59 -19.90
CA GLY A 520 -13.69 21.59 -20.84
C GLY A 520 -14.64 20.40 -20.73
N SER A 521 -15.82 20.55 -21.33
CA SER A 521 -16.92 19.58 -21.25
C SER A 521 -16.65 18.22 -21.94
N ASN A 522 -15.67 18.13 -22.84
CA ASN A 522 -15.25 16.86 -23.45
C ASN A 522 -14.40 16.01 -22.49
N SER A 523 -13.84 16.61 -21.44
CA SER A 523 -13.00 15.92 -20.45
C SER A 523 -13.83 15.32 -19.31
N ARG A 524 -15.02 14.75 -19.60
CA ARG A 524 -15.96 14.26 -18.56
C ARG A 524 -15.30 13.33 -17.55
N ARG A 525 -14.50 12.39 -18.02
CA ARG A 525 -13.79 11.45 -17.14
C ARG A 525 -12.82 12.15 -16.17
N ALA A 526 -12.14 13.20 -16.62
CA ALA A 526 -11.28 14.01 -15.76
C ALA A 526 -12.09 14.79 -14.72
N LEU A 527 -13.28 15.27 -15.10
CA LEU A 527 -14.20 15.98 -14.21
C LEU A 527 -14.80 15.05 -13.16
N ASP A 528 -15.31 13.88 -13.58
CA ASP A 528 -15.93 12.89 -12.69
C ASP A 528 -14.95 12.37 -11.63
N LEU A 529 -13.67 12.22 -12.01
CA LEU A 529 -12.62 11.75 -11.11
C LEU A 529 -11.87 12.89 -10.39
N GLY A 530 -12.16 14.15 -10.71
CA GLY A 530 -11.44 15.31 -10.19
C GLY A 530 -9.93 15.28 -10.48
N LYS A 531 -9.51 14.60 -11.56
CA LYS A 531 -8.10 14.37 -11.91
C LYS A 531 -7.82 14.89 -13.32
N PHE A 532 -6.84 15.78 -13.46
CA PHE A 532 -6.43 16.30 -14.76
C PHE A 532 -6.03 15.15 -15.70
N PRO A 533 -6.40 15.17 -17.00
CA PRO A 533 -6.36 13.97 -17.85
C PRO A 533 -4.98 13.57 -18.37
N LEU A 534 -4.05 14.52 -18.53
CA LEU A 534 -2.78 14.30 -19.26
C LEU A 534 -1.55 14.56 -18.38
N LEU A 535 -0.42 14.02 -18.82
CA LEU A 535 0.92 14.31 -18.29
C LEU A 535 1.87 14.51 -19.48
N ILE A 536 2.59 15.64 -19.49
CA ILE A 536 3.52 16.01 -20.55
C ILE A 536 4.93 16.02 -20.00
N LYS A 537 5.84 15.34 -20.68
CA LYS A 537 7.22 15.19 -20.22
C LYS A 537 8.24 15.36 -21.35
N LEU A 538 9.44 15.76 -20.97
CA LEU A 538 10.66 15.55 -21.75
C LEU A 538 11.48 14.44 -21.11
N LEU A 539 11.85 13.43 -21.87
CA LEU A 539 12.69 12.31 -21.39
C LEU A 539 14.07 12.39 -22.05
N ASP A 540 15.13 12.23 -21.26
CA ASP A 540 16.53 12.22 -21.70
C ASP A 540 17.18 10.86 -21.43
N ALA A 541 17.04 9.95 -22.39
CA ALA A 541 17.55 8.60 -22.30
C ALA A 541 19.06 8.58 -22.62
N ASN A 542 19.91 8.58 -21.58
CA ASN A 542 21.37 8.40 -21.73
C ASN A 542 21.79 6.93 -21.61
N ARG A 543 20.86 6.09 -21.14
CA ARG A 543 20.98 4.63 -21.04
C ARG A 543 19.63 4.04 -21.42
N TRP A 544 19.61 2.76 -21.75
CA TRP A 544 18.35 2.02 -21.94
C TRP A 544 17.40 2.23 -20.77
N LEU A 545 16.16 2.63 -21.03
CA LEU A 545 15.09 2.53 -20.04
C LEU A 545 14.77 1.06 -19.78
N SER A 546 14.04 0.78 -18.70
CA SER A 546 13.55 -0.59 -18.51
C SER A 546 12.63 -1.00 -19.65
N VAL A 547 12.66 -2.28 -20.00
CA VAL A 547 11.62 -2.89 -20.84
C VAL A 547 10.35 -2.96 -20.01
N GLN A 548 9.28 -2.34 -20.51
CA GLN A 548 8.07 -2.14 -19.75
C GLN A 548 6.82 -2.23 -20.62
N VAL A 549 5.68 -2.36 -19.96
CA VAL A 549 4.35 -2.32 -20.55
C VAL A 549 3.42 -1.55 -19.61
N HIS A 550 2.42 -0.90 -20.20
CA HIS A 550 1.44 -0.09 -19.50
C HIS A 550 0.04 -0.71 -19.58
N PRO A 551 -0.72 -0.76 -18.49
CA PRO A 551 -2.11 -1.23 -18.52
C PRO A 551 -3.02 -0.24 -19.23
N ASP A 552 -4.15 -0.77 -19.70
CA ASP A 552 -5.30 0.05 -20.07
C ASP A 552 -6.00 0.61 -18.83
N ASP A 553 -7.02 1.42 -19.07
CA ASP A 553 -7.79 2.05 -18.01
C ASP A 553 -8.53 1.07 -17.10
N ASP A 554 -9.10 0.01 -17.65
CA ASP A 554 -9.92 -0.93 -16.90
C ASP A 554 -9.05 -1.74 -15.95
N TYR A 555 -7.89 -2.20 -16.43
CA TYR A 555 -6.92 -2.90 -15.62
C TYR A 555 -6.28 -1.98 -14.59
N ALA A 556 -5.85 -0.77 -14.98
CA ALA A 556 -5.20 0.18 -14.06
C ALA A 556 -6.13 0.63 -12.92
N LEU A 557 -7.40 0.91 -13.22
CA LEU A 557 -8.37 1.30 -12.19
C LEU A 557 -8.68 0.15 -11.22
N ALA A 558 -8.70 -1.10 -11.71
CA ALA A 558 -9.00 -2.27 -10.90
C ALA A 558 -7.82 -2.70 -9.99
N HIS A 559 -6.58 -2.51 -10.44
CA HIS A 559 -5.39 -3.02 -9.75
C HIS A 559 -4.59 -1.94 -9.03
N GLU A 560 -4.47 -0.75 -9.63
CA GLU A 560 -3.57 0.34 -9.17
C GLU A 560 -4.35 1.56 -8.66
N GLY A 561 -5.66 1.61 -8.90
CA GLY A 561 -6.49 2.78 -8.58
C GLY A 561 -6.13 4.02 -9.39
N GLU A 562 -5.54 3.83 -10.57
CA GLU A 562 -5.02 4.89 -11.44
C GLU A 562 -5.60 4.86 -12.86
N PHE A 563 -5.32 5.90 -13.66
CA PHE A 563 -5.58 5.83 -15.10
C PHE A 563 -4.66 4.81 -15.76
N GLY A 564 -5.13 4.24 -16.87
CA GLY A 564 -4.25 3.55 -17.81
C GLY A 564 -3.19 4.50 -18.36
N LYS A 565 -2.25 3.94 -19.11
CA LYS A 565 -1.13 4.73 -19.64
C LYS A 565 -0.91 4.44 -21.12
N THR A 566 -1.82 4.96 -21.93
CA THR A 566 -1.57 5.20 -23.35
C THR A 566 -0.73 6.47 -23.51
N GLU A 567 0.29 6.40 -24.35
CA GLU A 567 1.24 7.49 -24.57
C GLU A 567 1.67 7.61 -26.03
N MET A 568 2.43 8.66 -26.32
CA MET A 568 3.11 8.84 -27.59
C MET A 568 4.40 9.63 -27.41
N TRP A 569 5.36 9.43 -28.30
CA TRP A 569 6.64 10.11 -28.31
C TRP A 569 6.87 10.87 -29.60
N VAL A 570 7.30 12.12 -29.49
CA VAL A 570 7.94 12.86 -30.59
C VAL A 570 9.43 12.90 -30.31
N VAL A 571 10.23 12.33 -31.20
CA VAL A 571 11.69 12.33 -31.06
C VAL A 571 12.22 13.74 -31.34
N LEU A 572 12.70 14.42 -30.31
CA LEU A 572 13.29 15.76 -30.43
C LEU A 572 14.76 15.69 -30.84
N HIS A 573 15.46 14.67 -30.35
CA HIS A 573 16.85 14.41 -30.68
C HIS A 573 17.13 12.91 -30.67
N ALA A 574 18.01 12.47 -31.57
CA ALA A 574 18.50 11.11 -31.63
C ALA A 574 19.96 11.13 -32.11
N GLU A 575 20.86 10.50 -31.37
CA GLU A 575 22.24 10.28 -31.80
C GLU A 575 22.30 9.34 -33.03
N PRO A 576 23.36 9.41 -33.87
CA PRO A 576 23.51 8.50 -34.99
C PRO A 576 23.47 7.02 -34.56
N GLY A 577 22.53 6.26 -35.11
CA GLY A 577 22.32 4.85 -34.75
C GLY A 577 21.48 4.62 -33.50
N ALA A 578 20.89 5.67 -32.91
CA ALA A 578 19.95 5.53 -31.82
C ALA A 578 18.74 4.67 -32.23
N GLU A 579 18.30 3.84 -31.30
CA GLU A 579 17.23 2.87 -31.50
C GLU A 579 16.39 2.76 -30.24
N LEU A 580 15.15 2.32 -30.39
CA LEU A 580 14.24 2.03 -29.28
C LEU A 580 13.61 0.65 -29.44
N ILE A 581 13.06 0.13 -28.34
CA ILE A 581 12.24 -1.08 -28.36
C ILE A 581 10.79 -0.67 -28.50
N TYR A 582 10.09 -1.25 -29.47
CA TYR A 582 8.68 -1.01 -29.70
C TYR A 582 8.01 -2.27 -30.26
N GLY A 583 7.18 -2.90 -29.43
CA GLY A 583 6.52 -4.16 -29.68
C GLY A 583 7.43 -5.39 -29.60
N LEU A 584 6.84 -6.54 -29.91
CA LEU A 584 7.50 -7.83 -29.86
C LEU A 584 7.89 -8.31 -31.26
N ARG A 585 8.94 -9.14 -31.35
CA ARG A 585 9.30 -9.81 -32.61
C ARG A 585 8.28 -10.85 -33.00
N ARG A 586 8.24 -11.16 -34.30
CA ARG A 586 7.37 -12.19 -34.84
C ARG A 586 7.64 -13.55 -34.19
N GLY A 587 6.59 -14.18 -33.66
CA GLY A 587 6.67 -15.48 -32.99
C GLY A 587 6.86 -15.39 -31.47
N ALA A 588 6.93 -14.20 -30.88
CA ALA A 588 6.84 -14.03 -29.43
C ALA A 588 5.39 -14.27 -28.97
N ASP A 589 5.16 -15.36 -28.25
CA ASP A 589 3.90 -15.64 -27.56
C ASP A 589 4.11 -15.63 -26.04
N ARG A 590 3.01 -15.74 -25.28
CA ARG A 590 3.03 -15.69 -23.82
C ARG A 590 3.95 -16.73 -23.20
N ALA A 591 4.00 -17.94 -23.76
CA ALA A 591 4.81 -19.04 -23.24
C ALA A 591 6.30 -18.80 -23.48
N ALA A 592 6.67 -18.47 -24.73
CA ALA A 592 8.04 -18.13 -25.11
C ALA A 592 8.55 -16.92 -24.33
N PHE A 593 7.71 -15.90 -24.12
CA PHE A 593 8.06 -14.70 -23.38
C PHE A 593 8.30 -14.99 -21.90
N THR A 594 7.43 -15.79 -21.27
CA THR A 594 7.58 -16.19 -19.86
C THR A 594 8.87 -16.99 -19.66
N GLN A 595 9.17 -17.92 -20.59
CA GLN A 595 10.41 -18.68 -20.56
C GLN A 595 11.64 -17.77 -20.75
N ALA A 596 11.61 -16.85 -21.72
CA ALA A 596 12.72 -15.94 -21.98
C ALA A 596 13.00 -15.00 -20.80
N VAL A 597 11.96 -14.55 -20.08
CA VAL A 597 12.14 -13.76 -18.86
C VAL A 597 12.82 -14.59 -17.76
N ALA A 598 12.38 -15.84 -17.54
CA ALA A 598 12.97 -16.72 -16.53
C ALA A 598 14.44 -17.06 -16.81
N GLU A 599 14.82 -17.13 -18.09
CA GLU A 599 16.18 -17.44 -18.53
C GLU A 599 17.06 -16.18 -18.75
N GLY A 600 16.51 -14.97 -18.56
CA GLY A 600 17.24 -13.72 -18.80
C GLY A 600 17.55 -13.43 -20.28
N ARG A 601 16.74 -13.96 -21.20
CA ARG A 601 16.89 -13.86 -22.66
C ARG A 601 15.77 -13.08 -23.34
N VAL A 602 15.01 -12.27 -22.58
CA VAL A 602 13.85 -11.53 -23.10
C VAL A 602 14.20 -10.60 -24.26
N GLU A 603 15.43 -10.07 -24.30
CA GLU A 603 15.94 -9.18 -25.35
C GLU A 603 15.81 -9.79 -26.75
N GLU A 604 15.92 -11.12 -26.87
CA GLU A 604 15.78 -11.85 -28.14
C GLU A 604 14.38 -11.72 -28.75
N LEU A 605 13.36 -11.43 -27.93
CA LEU A 605 11.97 -11.33 -28.34
C LEU A 605 11.53 -9.87 -28.58
N LEU A 606 12.40 -8.90 -28.35
CA LEU A 606 12.06 -7.48 -28.45
C LEU A 606 12.32 -6.95 -29.87
N HIS A 607 11.35 -6.20 -30.41
CA HIS A 607 11.51 -5.53 -31.70
C HIS A 607 12.21 -4.19 -31.50
N ARG A 608 13.36 -4.02 -32.14
CA ARG A 608 14.18 -2.79 -32.07
C ARG A 608 14.06 -2.05 -33.39
N ILE A 609 13.78 -0.75 -33.32
CA ILE A 609 13.69 0.12 -34.50
C ILE A 609 14.67 1.29 -34.37
N PRO A 610 15.39 1.66 -35.45
CA PRO A 610 16.17 2.89 -35.47
C PRO A 610 15.22 4.09 -35.47
N VAL A 611 15.67 5.20 -34.88
CA VAL A 611 14.90 6.45 -34.85
C VAL A 611 15.76 7.66 -35.15
N GLN A 612 15.13 8.72 -35.64
CA GLN A 612 15.73 10.02 -35.91
C GLN A 612 14.85 11.16 -35.38
N ALA A 613 15.41 12.36 -35.25
CA ALA A 613 14.65 13.55 -34.87
C ALA A 613 13.47 13.78 -35.82
N GLY A 614 12.29 14.05 -35.26
CA GLY A 614 11.03 14.23 -35.96
C GLY A 614 10.17 12.97 -36.09
N ASP A 615 10.70 11.79 -35.79
CA ASP A 615 9.92 10.54 -35.76
C ASP A 615 8.84 10.59 -34.66
N VAL A 616 7.74 9.88 -34.91
CA VAL A 616 6.58 9.81 -34.02
C VAL A 616 6.29 8.36 -33.69
N ILE A 617 6.19 8.04 -32.40
CA ILE A 617 5.89 6.69 -31.93
C ILE A 617 4.61 6.76 -31.10
N PHE A 618 3.54 6.08 -31.53
CA PHE A 618 2.32 5.96 -30.73
C PHE A 618 2.38 4.69 -29.89
N VAL A 619 2.27 4.78 -28.58
CA VAL A 619 2.44 3.64 -27.67
C VAL A 619 1.10 3.39 -26.97
N PRO A 620 0.23 2.53 -27.53
CA PRO A 620 -1.02 2.17 -26.87
C PRO A 620 -0.74 1.38 -25.59
N ALA A 621 -1.70 1.39 -24.65
CA ALA A 621 -1.70 0.43 -23.55
C ALA A 621 -1.52 -1.00 -24.06
N GLY A 622 -0.72 -1.80 -23.34
CA GLY A 622 -0.33 -3.16 -23.70
C GLY A 622 0.89 -3.26 -24.63
N ALA A 623 1.39 -2.16 -25.19
CA ALA A 623 2.61 -2.17 -25.99
C ALA A 623 3.86 -2.41 -25.13
N VAL A 624 4.68 -3.42 -25.45
CA VAL A 624 6.02 -3.59 -24.85
C VAL A 624 6.97 -2.58 -25.48
N HIS A 625 7.66 -1.78 -24.67
CA HIS A 625 8.53 -0.72 -25.18
C HIS A 625 9.67 -0.36 -24.23
N ALA A 626 10.69 0.33 -24.75
CA ALA A 626 11.74 1.00 -23.99
C ALA A 626 12.51 2.01 -24.87
N LEU A 627 12.80 3.19 -24.35
CA LEU A 627 13.71 4.14 -25.01
C LEU A 627 15.17 3.69 -24.86
N GLY A 628 15.92 3.74 -25.96
CA GLY A 628 17.36 3.51 -25.98
C GLY A 628 18.18 4.76 -25.69
N PRO A 629 19.50 4.60 -25.49
CA PRO A 629 20.42 5.71 -25.21
C PRO A 629 20.54 6.67 -26.40
N GLY A 630 20.84 7.94 -26.09
CA GLY A 630 21.06 8.99 -27.08
C GLY A 630 19.77 9.60 -27.64
N ILE A 631 18.62 9.36 -26.98
CA ILE A 631 17.31 9.82 -27.44
C ILE A 631 16.73 10.85 -26.45
N ILE A 632 16.24 11.97 -26.98
CA ILE A 632 15.37 12.89 -26.26
C ILE A 632 13.99 12.89 -26.92
N VAL A 633 12.94 12.66 -26.13
CA VAL A 633 11.55 12.70 -26.61
C VAL A 633 10.70 13.68 -25.83
N ALA A 634 9.70 14.25 -26.50
CA ALA A 634 8.51 14.76 -25.85
C ALA A 634 7.50 13.61 -25.73
N GLU A 635 7.12 13.28 -24.50
CA GLU A 635 6.14 12.25 -24.17
C GLU A 635 4.81 12.89 -23.79
N ILE A 636 3.76 12.52 -24.50
CA ILE A 636 2.38 12.91 -24.23
C ILE A 636 1.65 11.64 -23.79
N GLN A 637 1.17 11.63 -22.56
CA GLN A 637 0.54 10.46 -21.95
C GLN A 637 -0.71 10.83 -21.15
N GLN A 638 -1.55 9.83 -20.87
CA GLN A 638 -2.53 9.94 -19.79
C GLN A 638 -1.83 10.30 -18.47
N ASN A 639 -2.53 10.96 -17.55
CA ASN A 639 -2.00 11.31 -16.22
C ASN A 639 -1.89 10.06 -15.33
N SER A 640 -0.88 9.23 -15.62
CA SER A 640 -0.59 7.94 -14.98
C SER A 640 0.91 7.73 -14.80
N ASP A 641 1.33 7.16 -13.68
CA ASP A 641 2.72 6.74 -13.45
C ASP A 641 2.85 5.20 -13.37
N THR A 642 1.77 4.49 -13.72
CA THR A 642 1.68 3.04 -13.64
C THR A 642 2.54 2.35 -14.70
N THR A 643 3.55 1.58 -14.25
CA THR A 643 4.53 0.94 -15.12
C THR A 643 4.84 -0.48 -14.68
N TYR A 644 4.56 -1.47 -15.54
CA TYR A 644 4.98 -2.85 -15.30
C TYR A 644 6.30 -3.15 -15.98
N ARG A 645 7.35 -3.13 -15.16
CA ARG A 645 8.71 -3.44 -15.56
C ARG A 645 8.91 -4.93 -15.81
N ILE A 646 9.28 -5.30 -17.03
CA ILE A 646 9.54 -6.69 -17.42
C ILE A 646 11.01 -7.03 -17.21
N TYR A 647 11.91 -6.13 -17.64
CA TYR A 647 13.34 -6.35 -17.58
C TYR A 647 14.10 -5.03 -17.46
N ASP A 648 15.25 -5.10 -16.78
CA ASP A 648 15.99 -3.90 -16.39
C ASP A 648 17.50 -3.99 -16.56
N TRP A 649 17.97 -4.86 -17.44
CA TRP A 649 19.39 -4.97 -17.78
C TRP A 649 20.28 -5.33 -16.57
N GLY A 650 19.70 -6.00 -15.56
CA GLY A 650 20.39 -6.37 -14.32
C GLY A 650 20.84 -5.17 -13.47
N ARG A 651 20.28 -3.97 -13.69
CA ARG A 651 20.73 -2.75 -13.01
C ARG A 651 20.29 -2.69 -11.56
N LEU A 652 21.14 -2.07 -10.75
CA LEU A 652 20.85 -1.73 -9.36
C LEU A 652 20.23 -0.33 -9.28
N GLY A 653 19.26 -0.15 -8.41
CA GLY A 653 18.69 1.14 -8.04
C GLY A 653 19.64 1.95 -7.15
N HIS A 654 19.18 3.15 -6.74
CA HIS A 654 19.93 4.03 -5.84
C HIS A 654 20.21 3.40 -4.47
N ASP A 655 19.42 2.40 -4.08
CA ASP A 655 19.56 1.62 -2.84
C ASP A 655 20.56 0.46 -2.97
N GLY A 656 21.20 0.30 -4.14
CA GLY A 656 22.12 -0.79 -4.43
C GLY A 656 21.47 -2.15 -4.65
N LYS A 657 20.15 -2.22 -4.80
CA LYS A 657 19.41 -3.47 -5.04
C LYS A 657 18.85 -3.52 -6.45
N PRO A 658 18.61 -4.72 -7.03
CA PRO A 658 17.90 -4.82 -8.31
C PRO A 658 16.54 -4.15 -8.23
N ARG A 659 16.16 -3.39 -9.26
CA ARG A 659 14.84 -2.75 -9.30
C ARG A 659 13.75 -3.81 -9.47
N PRO A 660 12.57 -3.62 -8.84
CA PRO A 660 11.49 -4.58 -8.90
C PRO A 660 10.98 -4.77 -10.33
N LEU A 661 10.73 -6.03 -10.67
CA LEU A 661 10.08 -6.47 -11.90
C LEU A 661 8.63 -6.88 -11.59
N HIS A 662 7.73 -6.67 -12.53
CA HIS A 662 6.28 -6.89 -12.42
C HIS A 662 5.84 -7.85 -13.54
N VAL A 663 6.53 -8.99 -13.66
CA VAL A 663 6.40 -9.91 -14.80
C VAL A 663 4.99 -10.47 -14.91
N GLU A 664 4.37 -10.87 -13.80
CA GLU A 664 3.01 -11.42 -13.79
C GLU A 664 1.99 -10.40 -14.31
N SER A 665 1.97 -9.19 -13.72
CA SER A 665 1.10 -8.09 -14.17
C SER A 665 1.38 -7.71 -15.63
N ALA A 666 2.64 -7.69 -16.05
CA ALA A 666 2.99 -7.40 -17.43
C ALA A 666 2.38 -8.45 -18.40
N LEU A 667 2.48 -9.74 -18.08
CA LEU A 667 1.94 -10.83 -18.91
C LEU A 667 0.42 -10.80 -19.06
N GLU A 668 -0.30 -10.13 -18.15
CA GLU A 668 -1.76 -9.95 -18.21
C GLU A 668 -2.17 -8.80 -19.11
N VAL A 669 -1.34 -7.76 -19.24
CA VAL A 669 -1.70 -6.55 -19.99
C VAL A 669 -1.02 -6.43 -21.34
N ILE A 670 0.01 -7.24 -21.63
CA ILE A 670 0.65 -7.23 -22.95
C ILE A 670 -0.37 -7.51 -24.05
N ASP A 671 -0.41 -6.62 -25.03
CA ASP A 671 -1.09 -6.86 -26.29
C ASP A 671 -0.18 -7.72 -27.20
N TRP A 672 -0.44 -9.03 -27.19
CA TRP A 672 0.29 -10.01 -27.99
C TRP A 672 0.07 -9.85 -29.50
N THR A 673 -0.87 -9.00 -29.92
CA THR A 673 -1.11 -8.70 -31.35
C THR A 673 -0.18 -7.61 -31.88
N LEU A 674 0.46 -6.83 -31.00
CA LEU A 674 1.37 -5.74 -31.37
C LEU A 674 2.77 -6.27 -31.72
N VAL A 675 2.86 -6.89 -32.89
CA VAL A 675 4.08 -7.51 -33.42
C VAL A 675 4.76 -6.59 -34.42
N GLU A 676 6.04 -6.29 -34.18
CA GLU A 676 6.91 -5.46 -35.01
C GLU A 676 6.28 -4.14 -35.51
N PRO A 677 5.63 -3.36 -34.61
CA PRO A 677 5.03 -2.08 -34.98
C PRO A 677 6.10 -1.09 -35.45
N GLN A 678 5.68 -0.13 -36.27
CA GLN A 678 6.58 0.86 -36.89
C GLN A 678 6.23 2.26 -36.41
N ALA A 679 7.16 3.20 -36.59
CA ALA A 679 6.91 4.61 -36.34
C ALA A 679 5.66 5.10 -37.10
N SER A 680 4.85 5.91 -36.43
CA SER A 680 3.66 6.53 -36.98
C SER A 680 4.03 7.48 -38.10
N ARG A 681 3.21 7.51 -39.16
CA ARG A 681 3.36 8.47 -40.25
C ARG A 681 2.40 9.64 -40.02
N PRO A 682 2.91 10.86 -39.79
CA PRO A 682 2.07 12.04 -39.66
C PRO A 682 1.20 12.24 -40.90
N THR A 683 -0.04 12.69 -40.68
CA THR A 683 -1.01 12.95 -41.74
C THR A 683 -1.14 14.46 -41.95
N PRO A 684 -0.75 15.01 -43.13
CA PRO A 684 -0.94 16.43 -43.41
C PRO A 684 -2.41 16.83 -43.33
N LEU A 685 -2.68 17.99 -42.73
CA LEU A 685 -4.02 18.57 -42.64
C LEU A 685 -4.17 19.75 -43.62
N PRO A 686 -5.41 20.11 -44.00
CA PRO A 686 -5.67 21.30 -44.82
C PRO A 686 -5.07 22.56 -44.20
N GLY A 687 -4.54 23.46 -45.02
CA GLY A 687 -3.76 24.62 -44.56
C GLY A 687 -4.57 25.61 -43.72
N ASP A 688 -3.93 26.13 -42.67
CA ASP A 688 -4.49 27.11 -41.72
C ASP A 688 -4.26 28.58 -42.13
N GLY A 689 -3.83 28.80 -43.38
CA GLY A 689 -3.45 30.10 -43.91
C GLY A 689 -2.02 30.12 -44.44
N PRO A 690 -1.55 31.28 -44.90
CA PRO A 690 -0.19 31.44 -45.44
C PRO A 690 0.87 31.15 -44.38
N GLY A 691 1.90 30.36 -44.73
CA GLY A 691 3.04 30.09 -43.85
C GLY A 691 2.76 29.13 -42.69
N VAL A 692 1.60 28.45 -42.67
CA VAL A 692 1.24 27.46 -41.65
C VAL A 692 1.06 26.08 -42.27
N ALA A 693 1.92 25.14 -41.89
CA ALA A 693 1.77 23.73 -42.22
C ALA A 693 1.39 22.93 -40.97
N ARG A 694 0.29 22.17 -41.03
CA ARG A 694 -0.20 21.34 -39.92
C ARG A 694 -0.24 19.87 -40.32
N GLU A 695 0.14 19.00 -39.41
CA GLU A 695 0.00 17.55 -39.55
C GLU A 695 -0.52 16.92 -38.26
N GLU A 696 -1.37 15.91 -38.38
CA GLU A 696 -1.82 15.08 -37.26
C GLU A 696 -0.78 13.99 -36.98
N LEU A 697 -0.30 13.91 -35.74
CA LEU A 697 0.71 12.94 -35.32
C LEU A 697 0.08 11.67 -34.76
N ALA A 698 -0.91 11.84 -33.88
CA ALA A 698 -1.64 10.76 -33.24
C ALA A 698 -3.02 11.23 -32.78
N ARG A 699 -4.01 10.33 -32.86
CA ARG A 699 -5.36 10.52 -32.34
C ARG A 699 -5.82 9.26 -31.64
N CYS A 700 -6.22 9.39 -30.39
CA CYS A 700 -6.79 8.30 -29.61
C CYS A 700 -7.99 8.80 -28.80
N ALA A 701 -8.53 7.93 -27.93
CA ALA A 701 -9.65 8.30 -27.05
C ALA A 701 -9.30 9.39 -26.02
N TYR A 702 -8.00 9.62 -25.78
CA TYR A 702 -7.50 10.45 -24.68
C TYR A 702 -6.97 11.81 -25.11
N PHE A 703 -6.33 11.87 -26.28
CA PHE A 703 -5.71 13.09 -26.79
C PHE A 703 -5.61 13.08 -28.32
N LEU A 704 -5.45 14.28 -28.86
CA LEU A 704 -5.06 14.56 -30.23
C LEU A 704 -3.76 15.34 -30.18
N THR A 705 -2.74 14.88 -30.90
CA THR A 705 -1.47 15.60 -31.02
C THR A 705 -1.25 15.99 -32.48
N GLN A 706 -0.94 17.26 -32.69
CA GLN A 706 -0.64 17.82 -34.00
C GLN A 706 0.77 18.40 -33.98
N ARG A 707 1.36 18.60 -35.16
CA ARG A 707 2.58 19.38 -35.29
C ARG A 707 2.32 20.50 -36.28
N LEU A 708 2.73 21.69 -35.89
CA LEU A 708 2.64 22.87 -36.74
C LEU A 708 4.05 23.35 -37.07
N ARG A 709 4.28 23.70 -38.32
CA ARG A 709 5.46 24.44 -38.77
C ARG A 709 5.00 25.80 -39.26
N LEU A 710 5.56 26.83 -38.65
CA LEU A 710 5.22 28.22 -38.90
C LEU A 710 6.42 28.93 -39.52
N GLU A 711 6.19 29.56 -40.67
CA GLU A 711 7.16 30.49 -41.25
C GLU A 711 7.23 31.79 -40.42
N PRO A 712 8.35 32.53 -40.45
CA PRO A 712 8.44 33.82 -39.77
C PRO A 712 7.30 34.78 -40.18
N GLY A 713 6.58 35.31 -39.19
CA GLY A 713 5.43 36.20 -39.39
C GLY A 713 4.12 35.48 -39.72
N ALA A 714 4.10 34.14 -39.79
CA ALA A 714 2.86 33.38 -39.92
C ALA A 714 1.95 33.60 -38.70
N VAL A 715 0.65 33.66 -38.95
CA VAL A 715 -0.37 33.93 -37.94
C VAL A 715 -1.38 32.80 -37.96
N LEU A 716 -1.55 32.15 -36.81
CA LEU A 716 -2.59 31.17 -36.57
C LEU A 716 -3.65 31.77 -35.64
N GLN A 717 -4.92 31.68 -36.04
CA GLN A 717 -6.06 32.05 -35.19
C GLN A 717 -6.81 30.81 -34.76
N ASP A 718 -7.08 30.69 -33.47
CA ASP A 718 -7.81 29.56 -32.90
C ASP A 718 -8.56 30.00 -31.63
N ARG A 719 -9.27 29.08 -30.97
CA ARG A 719 -10.04 29.37 -29.76
C ARG A 719 -10.18 28.16 -28.85
N CYS A 720 -10.22 28.42 -27.55
CA CYS A 720 -10.76 27.47 -26.58
C CYS A 720 -12.24 27.82 -26.34
N ALA A 721 -13.17 26.90 -26.67
CA ALA A 721 -14.61 27.18 -26.71
C ALA A 721 -15.39 26.63 -25.50
N GLY A 722 -14.68 26.23 -24.43
CA GLY A 722 -15.24 25.59 -23.24
C GLY A 722 -15.40 24.07 -23.36
N ASP A 723 -15.14 23.51 -24.54
CA ASP A 723 -15.27 22.08 -24.81
C ASP A 723 -13.98 21.31 -24.56
N THR A 724 -12.82 21.88 -24.90
CA THR A 724 -11.52 21.26 -24.68
C THR A 724 -10.45 22.30 -24.36
N PHE A 725 -9.49 21.91 -23.54
CA PHE A 725 -8.27 22.68 -23.29
C PHE A 725 -7.23 22.38 -24.37
N GLN A 726 -6.23 23.25 -24.49
CA GLN A 726 -5.11 23.02 -25.40
C GLN A 726 -3.79 23.11 -24.64
N ILE A 727 -2.83 22.28 -25.02
CA ILE A 727 -1.45 22.37 -24.56
C ILE A 727 -0.60 22.66 -25.79
N TRP A 728 0.24 23.69 -25.70
CA TRP A 728 1.14 24.08 -26.78
C TRP A 728 2.59 23.93 -26.32
N GLY A 729 3.36 23.17 -27.09
CA GLY A 729 4.80 23.00 -26.89
C GLY A 729 5.59 23.63 -28.04
N VAL A 730 6.36 24.68 -27.77
CA VAL A 730 7.30 25.20 -28.76
C VAL A 730 8.52 24.29 -28.78
N LEU A 731 8.71 23.50 -29.83
CA LEU A 731 9.87 22.63 -29.96
C LEU A 731 11.11 23.41 -30.43
N ASP A 732 10.90 24.34 -31.36
CA ASP A 732 11.94 25.19 -31.94
C ASP A 732 11.39 26.57 -32.33
N GLY A 733 12.27 27.57 -32.37
CA GLY A 733 11.95 28.95 -32.68
C GLY A 733 11.32 29.74 -31.53
N ALA A 734 10.45 30.70 -31.84
CA ALA A 734 9.75 31.53 -30.87
C ALA A 734 8.41 32.03 -31.43
N VAL A 735 7.39 32.02 -30.58
CA VAL A 735 6.02 32.45 -30.93
C VAL A 735 5.39 33.29 -29.83
N ASP A 736 4.36 34.05 -30.20
CA ASP A 736 3.60 34.88 -29.28
C ASP A 736 2.18 34.43 -29.26
N ILE A 737 1.65 34.25 -28.07
CA ILE A 737 0.25 33.92 -27.86
C ILE A 737 -0.43 35.16 -27.33
N SER A 738 -1.31 35.76 -28.15
CA SER A 738 -2.15 36.88 -27.75
C SER A 738 -3.59 36.43 -27.53
N TRP A 739 -4.21 36.91 -26.45
CA TRP A 739 -5.62 36.68 -26.10
C TRP A 739 -6.26 37.99 -25.62
N SER A 740 -7.52 37.95 -25.21
CA SER A 740 -8.26 39.14 -24.74
C SER A 740 -7.59 39.87 -23.57
N GLY A 741 -6.85 39.15 -22.73
CA GLY A 741 -6.23 39.67 -21.50
C GLY A 741 -4.75 40.03 -21.62
N GLY A 742 -4.08 39.77 -22.76
CA GLY A 742 -2.66 40.06 -22.91
C GLY A 742 -1.95 39.31 -24.04
N GLU A 743 -0.62 39.35 -24.00
CA GLU A 743 0.30 38.62 -24.88
C GLU A 743 1.37 37.94 -24.01
N GLU A 744 1.71 36.70 -24.34
CA GLU A 744 2.75 35.90 -23.68
C GLU A 744 3.68 35.34 -24.76
N ARG A 745 4.99 35.41 -24.54
CA ARG A 745 5.98 34.92 -25.50
C ARG A 745 6.54 33.58 -25.06
N LEU A 746 6.54 32.62 -25.98
CA LEU A 746 7.12 31.30 -25.79
C LEU A 746 8.34 31.14 -26.70
N THR A 747 9.44 30.66 -26.10
CA THR A 747 10.68 30.32 -26.81
C THR A 747 10.81 28.81 -26.98
N ALA A 748 11.78 28.38 -27.77
CA ALA A 748 12.10 26.96 -27.95
C ALA A 748 12.15 26.20 -26.62
N VAL A 749 11.58 25.00 -26.66
CA VAL A 749 11.40 24.07 -25.56
C VAL A 749 10.57 24.69 -24.43
N ALA A 750 9.49 25.42 -24.72
CA ALA A 750 8.58 25.94 -23.70
C ALA A 750 7.17 25.37 -23.88
N TRP A 751 6.46 25.17 -22.77
CA TRP A 751 5.12 24.59 -22.76
C TRP A 751 4.14 25.53 -22.07
N THR A 752 2.92 25.61 -22.60
CA THR A 752 1.81 26.31 -21.97
C THR A 752 0.53 25.50 -22.04
N LEU A 753 -0.34 25.69 -21.04
CA LEU A 753 -1.71 25.19 -21.04
C LEU A 753 -2.67 26.37 -21.24
N LEU A 754 -3.49 26.29 -22.28
CA LEU A 754 -4.61 27.20 -22.53
C LEU A 754 -5.87 26.57 -21.93
N PRO A 755 -6.48 27.16 -20.88
CA PRO A 755 -7.71 26.64 -20.29
C PRO A 755 -8.85 26.58 -21.30
N ALA A 756 -9.75 25.61 -21.16
CA ALA A 756 -10.89 25.44 -22.07
C ALA A 756 -11.76 26.70 -22.20
N ASP A 757 -11.88 27.49 -21.13
CA ASP A 757 -12.66 28.74 -21.08
C ASP A 757 -11.80 30.00 -21.37
N LEU A 758 -10.68 29.88 -22.08
CA LEU A 758 -9.83 31.03 -22.45
C LEU A 758 -10.50 31.94 -23.52
N GLY A 759 -11.26 31.36 -24.45
CA GLY A 759 -11.81 32.07 -25.59
C GLY A 759 -10.84 32.16 -26.79
N PRO A 760 -11.01 33.17 -27.67
CA PRO A 760 -10.17 33.35 -28.86
C PRO A 760 -8.73 33.72 -28.51
N PHE A 761 -7.79 33.15 -29.25
CA PHE A 761 -6.38 33.51 -29.17
C PHE A 761 -5.73 33.48 -30.57
N GLN A 762 -4.55 34.10 -30.66
CA GLN A 762 -3.75 34.13 -31.87
C GLN A 762 -2.30 33.78 -31.55
N ILE A 763 -1.70 32.91 -32.35
CA ILE A 763 -0.28 32.58 -32.31
C ILE A 763 0.44 33.25 -33.47
N THR A 764 1.46 34.05 -33.18
CA THR A 764 2.28 34.73 -34.20
C THR A 764 3.71 34.23 -34.13
N ALA A 765 4.25 33.75 -35.24
CA ALA A 765 5.62 33.26 -35.31
C ALA A 765 6.63 34.41 -35.42
N GLN A 766 7.57 34.48 -34.48
CA GLN A 766 8.66 35.47 -34.49
C GLN A 766 9.89 34.96 -35.25
N ALA A 767 10.00 33.65 -35.39
CA ALA A 767 11.01 32.96 -36.19
C ALA A 767 10.36 31.74 -36.88
N GLU A 768 11.13 31.01 -37.68
CA GLU A 768 10.69 29.69 -38.12
C GLU A 768 10.50 28.82 -36.88
N SER A 769 9.30 28.28 -36.71
CA SER A 769 8.89 27.64 -35.45
C SER A 769 8.22 26.31 -35.71
N THR A 770 8.55 25.33 -34.86
CA THR A 770 7.84 24.05 -34.80
C THR A 770 7.12 23.95 -33.47
N LEU A 771 5.81 23.72 -33.51
CA LEU A 771 4.93 23.58 -32.35
C LEU A 771 4.33 22.17 -32.30
N LEU A 772 4.04 21.70 -31.09
CA LEU A 772 3.16 20.56 -30.79
C LEU A 772 1.86 21.02 -30.14
#